data_AF-A0A8C5Q8Y2-F1
#
_entry.id   AF-A0A8C5Q8Y2-F1
#
_cell.length_a   1.000
_cell.length_b   1.000
_cell.length_c   1.000
_cell.angle_alpha   90.00
_cell.angle_beta   90.00
_cell.angle_gamma   90.00
#
_symmetry.space_group_name_H-M   'P 1'
#
loop_
_entity.id
_entity.type
_entity.pdbx_description
1 polymer ?
#
loop_
_entity_poly.entity_id
_entity_poly.type
_entity_poly.pdbx_seq_one_letter_code
_entity_poly.pdbx_strand_id
1 'polypeptide(L)'
;MGGKNHFNIELFPLLQNNDGKRLSVERVYQKKTQLEHILLRPDTYIGSVEPLTQQMWVYDEGEGLNCRDVTFVPGLYKIFDEILVNAADNKQRDSTMSCIKITIDPENNTISVWNNGKGIPVVEHKVEKVFVPALIFGQLLTSSNYDDEEKKVTGGRNGYGAKLCNIFSTKFTVETACKEYRKVFKQIWTDNMAKTGEAKIKPFDGIDYTCITFQPDLSKFKMQILDKDIVALMSRRAYDIAGSSKGVKVFLNGTRLTVSGFRSYVDLYTKDKLDETGNPLKILHEVVNDRWEICLTMSEKGFQQTSFVNSIATTKGGRHVDYVADQLTTKLIEVVKKKNKGGISVKPFQIKNHMWVFINSLIENPTFDSQTKENMTLQSKSFGSKCTLSEKFIKAASSCGIVESILNWVKFKAQNMLNKKCSAVKHSKIKGVPKLDDANDAGSKHSMDCTLILTEGDSAKTLAVSGLGVVGRDRYGVFPLRGKLLNVREASHKQIMENAEINNVIKIMGLQYKKNYADLESLKTLRYGKIMIMTDQDQDGSHIKGLLINFIHHNWPSLLKHRFLEEFITPIIKVSKNKEELSFYSIPEFDDWKNNTESHKSWKIKYYKGLGTSTSKEAKEYFSDMERHRICFKYEGPRDDAAITLAFSRKQVEDRKEWLTNFMQDRRERRLHGLPEDFLYGKTTKYLTYNDFINKELILFSNSDNERSIPSLVDGFKPGQRKVLFTCFKRNDKREVKVAQLAGSVAEMSAYHHGEVSITGIPFKRIL
;
A
#
# COMPACT_ATOMS: atom_id res chain seq x y z
N MET A 1 -32.61 22.85 69.04
CA MET A 1 -33.68 23.79 68.62
C MET A 1 -33.33 24.35 67.26
N GLY A 2 -34.22 24.14 66.28
CA GLY A 2 -34.44 25.02 65.11
C GLY A 2 -33.27 25.35 64.18
N GLY A 3 -32.70 24.38 63.48
CA GLY A 3 -31.91 24.62 62.27
C GLY A 3 -32.50 23.85 61.09
N LYS A 4 -33.41 24.46 60.33
CA LYS A 4 -33.90 23.89 59.06
C LYS A 4 -34.16 25.00 58.03
N ASN A 5 -33.18 25.11 57.13
CA ASN A 5 -33.30 25.26 55.68
C ASN A 5 -34.48 26.10 55.17
N HIS A 6 -34.22 27.37 54.87
CA HIS A 6 -34.85 28.01 53.73
C HIS A 6 -34.41 27.28 52.46
N PHE A 7 -35.27 26.41 51.93
CA PHE A 7 -35.21 26.07 50.51
C PHE A 7 -35.57 27.34 49.74
N ASN A 8 -34.55 28.09 49.33
CA ASN A 8 -34.67 28.97 48.18
C ASN A 8 -34.96 28.05 46.99
N ILE A 9 -36.24 27.97 46.59
CA ILE A 9 -36.59 27.48 45.27
C ILE A 9 -36.09 28.55 44.32
N GLU A 10 -34.88 28.37 43.79
CA GLU A 10 -34.45 29.07 42.59
C GLU A 10 -35.48 28.74 41.50
N LEU A 11 -36.37 29.69 41.22
CA LEU A 11 -37.20 29.65 40.02
C LEU A 11 -36.23 29.63 38.83
N PHE A 12 -36.22 28.51 38.11
CA PHE A 12 -35.58 28.36 36.81
C PHE A 12 -35.83 29.61 35.93
N PRO A 13 -34.86 30.03 35.09
CA PRO A 13 -35.08 31.14 34.18
C PRO A 13 -36.21 30.76 33.21
N LEU A 14 -37.36 31.43 33.33
CA LEU A 14 -38.53 31.17 32.49
C LEU A 14 -38.35 31.82 31.11
N LEU A 15 -38.59 31.02 30.08
CA LEU A 15 -38.49 31.39 28.66
C LEU A 15 -39.36 32.62 28.35
N GLN A 16 -38.73 33.68 27.85
CA GLN A 16 -39.38 34.91 27.38
C GLN A 16 -39.56 34.85 25.85
N ASN A 17 -40.64 35.44 25.34
CA ASN A 17 -40.81 35.63 23.88
C ASN A 17 -39.99 36.83 23.37
N ASN A 18 -39.85 36.96 22.05
CA ASN A 18 -39.10 38.05 21.38
C ASN A 18 -39.49 39.49 21.80
N ASP A 19 -40.66 39.68 22.41
CA ASP A 19 -41.16 40.96 22.94
C ASP A 19 -40.99 41.12 24.47
N GLY A 20 -40.17 40.28 25.12
CA GLY A 20 -39.89 40.37 26.57
C GLY A 20 -41.06 39.98 27.50
N LYS A 21 -42.18 39.49 26.96
CA LYS A 21 -43.32 38.99 27.76
C LYS A 21 -43.12 37.54 28.19
N ARG A 22 -43.42 37.27 29.46
CA ARG A 22 -43.38 35.92 30.08
C ARG A 22 -44.41 35.02 29.38
N LEU A 23 -43.95 33.89 28.84
CA LEU A 23 -44.84 32.89 28.25
C LEU A 23 -45.69 32.24 29.34
N SER A 24 -46.98 32.02 29.07
CA SER A 24 -47.82 31.22 29.98
C SER A 24 -47.36 29.76 29.99
N VAL A 25 -47.64 29.05 31.07
CA VAL A 25 -47.23 27.63 31.25
C VAL A 25 -47.74 26.77 30.09
N GLU A 26 -48.96 27.02 29.62
CA GLU A 26 -49.61 26.30 28.51
C GLU A 26 -48.95 26.59 27.15
N ARG A 27 -48.31 27.75 26.99
CA ARG A 27 -47.52 28.06 25.78
C ARG A 27 -46.16 27.40 25.81
N VAL A 28 -45.58 27.19 26.99
CA VAL A 28 -44.28 26.51 27.17
C VAL A 28 -44.43 24.99 27.01
N TYR A 29 -45.44 24.39 27.64
CA TYR A 29 -45.66 22.93 27.61
C TYR A 29 -46.84 22.58 26.70
N GLN A 30 -46.52 22.17 25.48
CA GLN A 30 -47.53 21.87 24.45
C GLN A 30 -47.64 20.36 24.21
N LYS A 31 -48.87 19.84 24.15
CA LYS A 31 -49.16 18.50 23.61
C LYS A 31 -49.48 18.62 22.13
N LYS A 32 -48.86 17.79 21.30
CA LYS A 32 -49.11 17.71 19.85
C LYS A 32 -49.71 16.36 19.51
N THR A 33 -50.57 16.33 18.51
CA THR A 33 -50.98 15.08 17.86
C THR A 33 -49.80 14.46 17.10
N GLN A 34 -49.89 13.17 16.76
CA GLN A 34 -48.82 12.51 16.01
C GLN A 34 -48.59 13.16 14.63
N LEU A 35 -49.67 13.56 13.94
CA LEU A 35 -49.60 14.24 12.65
C LEU A 35 -48.95 15.62 12.75
N GLU A 36 -49.33 16.41 13.76
CA GLU A 36 -48.67 17.70 14.04
C GLU A 36 -47.19 17.52 14.37
N HIS A 37 -46.83 16.50 15.16
CA HIS A 37 -45.44 16.22 15.49
C HIS A 37 -44.61 15.85 14.25
N ILE A 38 -45.14 15.03 13.34
CA ILE A 38 -44.47 14.68 12.08
C ILE A 38 -44.19 15.94 11.25
N LEU A 39 -45.17 16.84 11.13
CA LEU A 39 -45.01 18.09 10.38
C LEU A 39 -44.06 19.09 11.07
N LEU A 40 -44.05 19.13 12.41
CA LEU A 40 -43.16 20.02 13.18
C LEU A 40 -41.72 19.51 13.25
N ARG A 41 -41.53 18.19 13.26
CA ARG A 41 -40.23 17.51 13.44
C ARG A 41 -40.05 16.42 12.38
N PRO A 42 -39.94 16.80 11.08
CA PRO A 42 -39.82 15.85 9.97
C PRO A 42 -38.57 14.96 10.02
N ASP A 43 -37.49 15.45 10.65
CA ASP A 43 -36.15 14.83 10.60
C ASP A 43 -36.12 13.38 11.07
N THR A 44 -36.87 13.03 12.12
CA THR A 44 -36.93 11.66 12.65
C THR A 44 -37.77 10.70 11.80
N TYR A 45 -38.54 11.21 10.83
CA TYR A 45 -39.45 10.43 10.00
C TYR A 45 -39.01 10.31 8.55
N ILE A 46 -38.67 11.44 7.91
CA ILE A 46 -38.27 11.49 6.50
C ILE A 46 -36.84 12.00 6.30
N GLY A 47 -36.18 12.43 7.38
CA GLY A 47 -34.91 13.16 7.31
C GLY A 47 -35.12 14.67 7.15
N SER A 48 -34.00 15.40 7.06
CA SER A 48 -34.01 16.86 6.99
C SER A 48 -34.85 17.40 5.83
N VAL A 49 -35.61 18.47 6.10
CA VAL A 49 -36.31 19.29 5.09
C VAL A 49 -35.47 20.50 4.63
N GLU A 50 -34.25 20.62 5.14
CA GLU A 50 -33.29 21.63 4.71
C GLU A 50 -32.53 21.14 3.47
N PRO A 51 -32.27 22.03 2.49
CA PRO A 51 -31.39 21.72 1.38
C PRO A 51 -29.99 21.33 1.86
N LEU A 52 -29.44 20.27 1.27
CA LEU A 52 -28.09 19.78 1.52
C LEU A 52 -27.36 19.66 0.20
N THR A 53 -26.12 20.15 0.14
CA THR A 53 -25.21 19.93 -0.98
C THR A 53 -24.22 18.83 -0.63
N GLN A 54 -24.16 17.78 -1.45
CA GLN A 54 -23.16 16.72 -1.33
C GLN A 54 -22.84 16.11 -2.69
N GLN A 55 -21.64 15.56 -2.81
CA GLN A 55 -21.23 14.83 -4.00
C GLN A 55 -21.98 13.48 -4.05
N MET A 56 -22.75 13.26 -5.11
CA MET A 56 -23.57 12.05 -5.28
C MET A 56 -23.51 11.53 -6.71
N TRP A 57 -23.78 10.23 -6.86
CA TRP A 57 -24.12 9.65 -8.15
C TRP A 57 -25.55 10.03 -8.53
N VAL A 58 -25.72 10.63 -9.69
CA VAL A 58 -27.02 11.02 -10.28
C VAL A 58 -27.07 10.59 -11.74
N TYR A 59 -28.28 10.61 -12.31
CA TYR A 59 -28.50 10.31 -13.72
C TYR A 59 -29.06 11.55 -14.40
N ASP A 60 -28.21 12.25 -15.14
CA ASP A 60 -28.61 13.40 -15.94
C ASP A 60 -28.96 12.94 -17.35
N GLU A 61 -30.07 13.46 -17.89
CA GLU A 61 -30.47 13.16 -19.26
C GLU A 61 -29.41 13.71 -20.24
N GLY A 62 -28.96 12.88 -21.19
CA GLY A 62 -27.90 13.21 -22.14
C GLY A 62 -26.48 12.87 -21.67
N GLU A 63 -26.14 13.09 -20.40
CA GLU A 63 -24.82 12.73 -19.83
C GLU A 63 -24.76 11.30 -19.30
N GLY A 64 -25.89 10.80 -18.78
CA GLY A 64 -25.99 9.51 -18.13
C GLY A 64 -25.56 9.54 -16.66
N LEU A 65 -25.12 8.39 -16.15
CA LEU A 65 -24.73 8.25 -14.75
C LEU A 65 -23.40 8.96 -14.50
N ASN A 66 -23.40 9.97 -13.62
CA ASN A 66 -22.22 10.76 -13.29
C ASN A 66 -22.18 11.10 -11.80
N CYS A 67 -21.02 11.57 -11.32
CA CYS A 67 -20.80 11.92 -9.92
C CYS A 67 -20.43 13.40 -9.80
N ARG A 68 -21.34 14.20 -9.23
CA ARG A 68 -21.23 15.65 -9.12
C ARG A 68 -21.81 16.15 -7.79
N ASP A 69 -21.56 17.42 -7.48
CA ASP A 69 -22.26 18.07 -6.36
C ASP A 69 -23.73 18.29 -6.73
N VAL A 70 -24.61 17.94 -5.79
CA VAL A 70 -26.07 17.98 -5.96
C VAL A 70 -26.65 18.64 -4.73
N THR A 71 -27.47 19.68 -4.94
CA THR A 71 -28.25 20.31 -3.87
C THR A 71 -29.66 19.74 -3.89
N PHE A 72 -30.04 19.03 -2.83
CA PHE A 72 -31.36 18.38 -2.76
C PHE A 72 -31.90 18.41 -1.33
N VAL A 73 -33.19 18.13 -1.18
CA VAL A 73 -33.83 18.02 0.12
C VAL A 73 -34.02 16.54 0.49
N PRO A 74 -33.33 16.02 1.53
CA PRO A 74 -33.39 14.60 1.90
C PRO A 74 -34.81 14.09 2.15
N GLY A 75 -35.63 14.88 2.83
CA GLY A 75 -37.03 14.55 3.10
C GLY A 75 -37.86 14.30 1.84
N LEU A 76 -37.68 15.13 0.80
CA LEU A 76 -38.37 14.99 -0.48
C LEU A 76 -37.94 13.73 -1.22
N TYR A 77 -36.63 13.47 -1.29
CA TYR A 77 -36.10 12.24 -1.86
C TYR A 77 -36.62 11.01 -1.12
N LYS A 78 -36.73 11.08 0.21
CA LYS A 78 -37.15 9.96 1.04
C LYS A 78 -38.62 9.58 0.84
N ILE A 79 -39.53 10.55 0.73
CA ILE A 79 -40.95 10.25 0.48
C ILE A 79 -41.17 9.58 -0.89
N PHE A 80 -40.38 9.95 -1.89
CA PHE A 80 -40.36 9.27 -3.19
C PHE A 80 -39.83 7.83 -3.07
N ASP A 81 -38.69 7.65 -2.40
CA ASP A 81 -38.06 6.34 -2.20
C ASP A 81 -38.99 5.36 -1.46
N GLU A 82 -39.76 5.81 -0.47
CA GLU A 82 -40.71 4.94 0.25
C GLU A 82 -41.83 4.40 -0.66
N ILE A 83 -42.35 5.19 -1.60
CA ILE A 83 -43.33 4.71 -2.57
C ILE A 83 -42.70 3.71 -3.54
N LEU A 84 -41.49 3.99 -3.99
CA LEU A 84 -40.77 3.15 -4.94
C LEU A 84 -40.36 1.81 -4.33
N VAL A 85 -39.89 1.80 -3.07
CA VAL A 85 -39.59 0.57 -2.32
C VAL A 85 -40.85 -0.26 -2.12
N ASN A 86 -42.01 0.35 -1.83
CA ASN A 86 -43.27 -0.40 -1.74
C ASN A 86 -43.66 -1.07 -3.07
N ALA A 87 -43.44 -0.39 -4.20
CA ALA A 87 -43.65 -0.98 -5.52
C ALA A 87 -42.68 -2.15 -5.79
N ALA A 88 -41.41 -2.02 -5.40
CA ALA A 88 -40.41 -3.09 -5.53
C ALA A 88 -40.70 -4.28 -4.59
N ASP A 89 -41.17 -4.03 -3.36
CA ASP A 89 -41.59 -5.06 -2.39
C ASP A 89 -42.71 -5.94 -2.94
N ASN A 90 -43.55 -5.40 -3.84
CA ASN A 90 -44.59 -6.19 -4.47
C ASN A 90 -44.02 -7.34 -5.34
N LYS A 91 -42.77 -7.25 -5.81
CA LYS A 91 -42.09 -8.38 -6.47
C LYS A 91 -41.87 -9.57 -5.54
N GLN A 92 -41.62 -9.29 -4.26
CA GLN A 92 -41.40 -10.32 -3.25
C GLN A 92 -42.73 -10.94 -2.80
N ARG A 93 -43.80 -10.15 -2.79
CA ARG A 93 -45.16 -10.62 -2.47
C ARG A 93 -45.80 -11.39 -3.62
N ASP A 94 -45.53 -10.94 -4.85
CA ASP A 94 -46.03 -11.53 -6.09
C ASP A 94 -44.88 -11.70 -7.08
N SER A 95 -44.44 -12.94 -7.22
CA SER A 95 -43.37 -13.32 -8.15
C SER A 95 -43.73 -13.07 -9.62
N THR A 96 -45.01 -12.86 -9.96
CA THR A 96 -45.47 -12.56 -11.32
C THR A 96 -45.35 -11.09 -11.71
N MET A 97 -45.10 -10.19 -10.74
CA MET A 97 -44.83 -8.78 -11.02
C MET A 97 -43.64 -8.64 -11.96
N SER A 98 -43.78 -7.81 -13.00
CA SER A 98 -42.82 -7.72 -14.09
C SER A 98 -42.57 -6.30 -14.59
N CYS A 99 -43.31 -5.30 -14.10
CA CYS A 99 -43.22 -3.93 -14.60
C CYS A 99 -43.44 -2.90 -13.49
N ILE A 100 -42.56 -1.90 -13.45
CA ILE A 100 -42.73 -0.65 -12.69
C ILE A 100 -42.62 0.51 -13.68
N LYS A 101 -43.50 1.51 -13.55
CA LYS A 101 -43.46 2.74 -14.34
C LYS A 101 -43.40 3.93 -13.38
N ILE A 102 -42.45 4.82 -13.63
CA ILE A 102 -42.21 6.01 -12.84
C ILE A 102 -42.41 7.21 -13.76
N THR A 103 -43.26 8.13 -13.37
CA THR A 103 -43.45 9.41 -14.06
C THR A 103 -43.07 10.53 -13.09
N ILE A 104 -42.14 11.37 -13.50
CA ILE A 104 -41.74 12.59 -12.81
C ILE A 104 -42.08 13.73 -13.75
N ASP A 105 -43.01 14.57 -13.32
CA ASP A 105 -43.51 15.73 -14.06
C ASP A 105 -43.13 17.00 -13.28
N PRO A 106 -42.00 17.66 -13.63
CA PRO A 106 -41.57 18.90 -12.99
C PRO A 106 -42.50 20.07 -13.26
N GLU A 107 -43.20 20.10 -14.39
CA GLU A 107 -44.08 21.22 -14.76
C GLU A 107 -45.28 21.28 -13.83
N ASN A 108 -45.85 20.13 -13.50
CA ASN A 108 -46.99 20.01 -12.58
C ASN A 108 -46.59 19.58 -11.17
N ASN A 109 -45.28 19.52 -10.85
CA ASN A 109 -44.74 19.02 -9.58
C ASN A 109 -45.40 17.70 -9.13
N THR A 110 -45.62 16.79 -10.08
CA THR A 110 -46.37 15.55 -9.86
C THR A 110 -45.48 14.34 -10.08
N ILE A 111 -45.57 13.36 -9.18
CA ILE A 111 -44.83 12.10 -9.28
C ILE A 111 -45.83 10.94 -9.24
N SER A 112 -45.67 9.97 -10.13
CA SER A 112 -46.50 8.77 -10.21
C SER A 112 -45.64 7.52 -10.23
N VAL A 113 -45.98 6.54 -9.42
CA VAL A 113 -45.34 5.22 -9.39
C VAL A 113 -46.43 4.16 -9.57
N TRP A 114 -46.32 3.42 -10.66
CA TRP A 114 -47.23 2.35 -11.04
C TRP A 114 -46.49 1.02 -11.06
N ASN A 115 -47.11 -0.04 -10.55
CA ASN A 115 -46.62 -1.41 -10.70
C ASN A 115 -47.76 -2.36 -11.05
N ASN A 116 -47.44 -3.39 -11.85
CA ASN A 116 -48.33 -4.54 -12.03
C ASN A 116 -48.16 -5.57 -10.90
N GLY A 117 -48.75 -6.74 -11.09
CA GLY A 117 -48.82 -7.78 -10.06
C GLY A 117 -49.95 -7.51 -9.08
N LYS A 118 -50.08 -8.38 -8.08
CA LYS A 118 -51.23 -8.41 -7.15
C LYS A 118 -51.53 -7.02 -6.60
N GLY A 119 -52.79 -6.60 -6.78
CA GLY A 119 -53.30 -5.32 -6.29
C GLY A 119 -53.60 -5.35 -4.81
N ILE A 120 -53.96 -4.20 -4.24
CA ILE A 120 -54.38 -4.13 -2.83
C ILE A 120 -55.83 -4.64 -2.74
N PRO A 121 -56.17 -5.49 -1.75
CA PRO A 121 -57.53 -5.96 -1.53
C PRO A 121 -58.56 -4.82 -1.46
N VAL A 122 -59.51 -4.76 -2.42
CA VAL A 122 -60.57 -3.74 -2.40
C VAL A 122 -61.79 -4.25 -1.65
N VAL A 123 -61.62 -4.37 -0.33
CA VAL A 123 -62.62 -4.87 0.62
C VAL A 123 -62.62 -4.00 1.87
N GLU A 124 -63.76 -3.94 2.55
CA GLU A 124 -63.88 -3.25 3.84
C GLU A 124 -63.22 -4.08 4.94
N HIS A 125 -62.38 -3.43 5.75
CA HIS A 125 -61.74 -4.06 6.89
C HIS A 125 -62.75 -4.26 8.03
N LYS A 126 -62.89 -5.50 8.52
CA LYS A 126 -63.96 -5.87 9.45
C LYS A 126 -63.94 -5.09 10.77
N VAL A 127 -62.74 -4.71 11.26
CA VAL A 127 -62.55 -3.99 12.53
C VAL A 127 -62.61 -2.49 12.30
N GLU A 128 -61.65 -1.95 11.54
CA GLU A 128 -61.53 -0.51 11.22
C GLU A 128 -62.67 0.12 10.38
N LYS A 129 -63.60 -0.66 9.81
CA LYS A 129 -64.77 -0.17 9.03
C LYS A 129 -64.44 0.79 7.88
N VAL A 130 -63.28 0.60 7.27
CA VAL A 130 -62.82 1.35 6.09
C VAL A 130 -62.24 0.39 5.06
N PHE A 131 -62.20 0.78 3.79
CA PHE A 131 -61.55 -0.02 2.76
C PHE A 131 -60.05 -0.20 3.06
N VAL A 132 -59.51 -1.39 2.82
CA VAL A 132 -58.09 -1.69 3.09
C VAL A 132 -57.13 -0.69 2.42
N PRO A 133 -57.31 -0.25 1.16
CA PRO A 133 -56.47 0.81 0.59
C PRO A 133 -56.60 2.14 1.33
N ALA A 134 -57.80 2.52 1.79
CA ALA A 134 -57.99 3.72 2.60
C ALA A 134 -57.27 3.62 3.95
N LEU A 135 -57.32 2.44 4.58
CA LEU A 135 -56.65 2.16 5.86
C LEU A 135 -55.12 2.32 5.74
N ILE A 136 -54.50 1.58 4.81
CA ILE A 136 -53.03 1.46 4.77
C ILE A 136 -52.31 2.69 4.20
N PHE A 137 -53.05 3.61 3.55
CA PHE A 137 -52.52 4.86 2.99
C PHE A 137 -53.04 6.14 3.69
N GLY A 138 -54.15 6.06 4.42
CA GLY A 138 -54.78 7.20 5.10
C GLY A 138 -54.65 7.20 6.62
N GLN A 139 -54.22 6.11 7.24
CA GLN A 139 -54.03 6.03 8.69
C GLN A 139 -52.58 5.64 9.04
N LEU A 140 -51.99 6.37 9.99
CA LEU A 140 -50.65 6.05 10.54
C LEU A 140 -50.68 4.70 11.26
N LEU A 141 -49.51 4.08 11.44
CA LEU A 141 -49.35 2.82 12.17
C LEU A 141 -50.13 1.64 11.56
N THR A 142 -50.20 1.60 10.23
CA THR A 142 -50.83 0.51 9.46
C THR A 142 -49.78 -0.19 8.59
N SER A 143 -49.71 -1.52 8.66
CA SER A 143 -48.71 -2.33 7.94
C SER A 143 -49.17 -3.78 7.84
N SER A 144 -48.77 -4.47 6.77
CA SER A 144 -48.85 -5.94 6.66
C SER A 144 -47.68 -6.65 7.36
N ASN A 145 -46.73 -5.88 7.89
CA ASN A 145 -45.42 -6.37 8.36
C ASN A 145 -45.22 -6.18 9.87
N TYR A 146 -46.30 -6.26 10.67
CA TYR A 146 -46.19 -6.18 12.14
C TYR A 146 -45.91 -7.53 12.82
N ASP A 147 -46.19 -8.63 12.14
CA ASP A 147 -45.80 -9.96 12.60
C ASP A 147 -44.32 -10.20 12.25
N ASP A 148 -43.44 -10.00 13.24
CA ASP A 148 -42.00 -10.20 13.14
C ASP A 148 -41.59 -11.69 13.26
N GLU A 149 -42.51 -12.60 13.63
CA GLU A 149 -42.27 -14.06 13.58
C GLU A 149 -42.20 -14.55 12.12
N GLU A 150 -42.89 -13.85 11.21
CA GLU A 150 -42.78 -14.09 9.78
C GLU A 150 -41.49 -13.44 9.22
N LYS A 151 -40.56 -14.28 8.78
CA LYS A 151 -39.28 -13.86 8.22
C LYS A 151 -39.44 -13.22 6.84
N LYS A 152 -39.57 -11.90 6.79
CA LYS A 152 -39.84 -11.12 5.58
C LYS A 152 -38.56 -10.52 5.00
N VAL A 153 -38.48 -10.48 3.67
CA VAL A 153 -37.42 -9.83 2.89
C VAL A 153 -37.91 -8.55 2.19
N THR A 154 -38.87 -7.86 2.81
CA THR A 154 -39.41 -6.59 2.32
C THR A 154 -38.68 -5.39 2.95
N GLY A 155 -38.71 -4.23 2.28
CA GLY A 155 -38.16 -2.98 2.77
C GLY A 155 -39.10 -2.20 3.72
N GLY A 156 -40.40 -2.43 3.63
CA GLY A 156 -41.40 -1.91 4.59
C GLY A 156 -41.34 -2.63 5.94
N ARG A 157 -41.20 -1.89 7.05
CA ARG A 157 -41.21 -2.45 8.41
C ARG A 157 -42.15 -1.69 9.34
N ASN A 158 -41.91 -0.40 9.48
CA ASN A 158 -42.50 0.40 10.56
C ASN A 158 -43.93 0.92 10.27
N GLY A 159 -44.48 0.67 9.08
CA GLY A 159 -45.85 1.09 8.74
C GLY A 159 -46.03 2.61 8.54
N TYR A 160 -44.96 3.35 8.24
CA TYR A 160 -45.00 4.81 8.05
C TYR A 160 -44.90 5.27 6.59
N GLY A 161 -44.07 4.62 5.75
CA GLY A 161 -43.56 5.16 4.48
C GLY A 161 -44.60 5.82 3.57
N ALA A 162 -45.65 5.08 3.19
CA ALA A 162 -46.68 5.60 2.30
C ALA A 162 -47.49 6.75 2.91
N LYS A 163 -47.72 6.74 4.23
CA LYS A 163 -48.41 7.82 4.95
C LYS A 163 -47.53 9.06 5.07
N LEU A 164 -46.22 8.90 5.26
CA LEU A 164 -45.30 10.03 5.27
C LEU A 164 -45.32 10.73 3.92
N CYS A 165 -45.35 9.99 2.81
CA CYS A 165 -45.54 10.59 1.49
C CYS A 165 -46.88 11.36 1.39
N ASN A 166 -47.97 10.79 1.89
CA ASN A 166 -49.28 11.45 1.94
C ASN A 166 -49.26 12.74 2.79
N ILE A 167 -48.70 12.68 4.00
CA ILE A 167 -48.57 13.83 4.91
C ILE A 167 -47.74 14.96 4.28
N PHE A 168 -46.67 14.64 3.56
CA PHE A 168 -45.83 15.66 2.91
C PHE A 168 -46.27 15.97 1.46
N SER A 169 -47.54 15.71 1.12
CA SER A 169 -48.12 16.04 -0.18
C SER A 169 -49.33 16.97 -0.04
N THR A 170 -49.48 17.90 -1.00
CA THR A 170 -50.69 18.72 -1.14
C THR A 170 -51.85 17.90 -1.70
N LYS A 171 -51.53 16.90 -2.52
CA LYS A 171 -52.47 15.94 -3.11
C LYS A 171 -51.82 14.56 -3.19
N PHE A 172 -52.52 13.53 -2.74
CA PHE A 172 -52.07 12.14 -2.79
C PHE A 172 -53.22 11.25 -3.28
N THR A 173 -52.99 10.51 -4.36
CA THR A 173 -53.99 9.67 -5.02
C THR A 173 -53.54 8.22 -5.01
N VAL A 174 -54.40 7.36 -4.47
CA VAL A 174 -54.24 5.91 -4.54
C VAL A 174 -55.22 5.39 -5.57
N GLU A 175 -54.72 4.66 -6.56
CA GLU A 175 -55.53 3.91 -7.51
C GLU A 175 -55.03 2.46 -7.57
N THR A 176 -55.91 1.49 -7.35
CA THR A 176 -55.54 0.08 -7.34
C THR A 176 -56.66 -0.78 -7.86
N ALA A 177 -56.31 -1.81 -8.63
CA ALA A 177 -57.25 -2.78 -9.15
C ALA A 177 -56.88 -4.17 -8.65
N CYS A 178 -57.89 -4.89 -8.15
CA CYS A 178 -57.71 -6.22 -7.61
C CYS A 178 -58.73 -7.18 -8.21
N LYS A 179 -58.25 -8.10 -9.04
CA LYS A 179 -59.02 -9.13 -9.74
C LYS A 179 -59.70 -10.10 -8.79
N GLU A 180 -59.06 -10.42 -7.66
CA GLU A 180 -59.63 -11.26 -6.60
C GLU A 180 -60.97 -10.69 -6.09
N TYR A 181 -61.04 -9.36 -5.92
CA TYR A 181 -62.25 -8.67 -5.46
C TYR A 181 -63.08 -8.03 -6.58
N ARG A 182 -62.65 -8.18 -7.84
CA ARG A 182 -63.28 -7.63 -9.06
C ARG A 182 -63.62 -6.14 -8.96
N LYS A 183 -62.77 -5.37 -8.29
CA LYS A 183 -62.99 -3.95 -8.03
C LYS A 183 -61.73 -3.13 -8.31
N VAL A 184 -61.94 -1.93 -8.85
CA VAL A 184 -60.96 -0.85 -8.86
C VAL A 184 -61.35 0.18 -7.82
N PHE A 185 -60.36 0.65 -7.08
CA PHE A 185 -60.47 1.66 -6.04
C PHE A 185 -59.68 2.90 -6.45
N LYS A 186 -60.28 4.08 -6.26
CA LYS A 186 -59.58 5.36 -6.37
C LYS A 186 -59.98 6.29 -5.23
N GLN A 187 -59.00 6.80 -4.49
CA GLN A 187 -59.24 7.79 -3.44
C GLN A 187 -58.14 8.85 -3.45
N ILE A 188 -58.52 10.07 -3.07
CA ILE A 188 -57.65 11.25 -3.07
C ILE A 188 -57.63 11.84 -1.66
N TRP A 189 -56.45 12.10 -1.14
CA TRP A 189 -56.19 12.91 0.05
C TRP A 189 -55.61 14.25 -0.38
N THR A 190 -55.95 15.29 0.39
CA THR A 190 -55.43 16.64 0.20
C THR A 190 -55.05 17.25 1.54
N ASP A 191 -54.28 18.33 1.50
CA ASP A 191 -53.98 19.14 2.69
C ASP A 191 -53.21 18.33 3.74
N ASN A 192 -52.06 17.76 3.35
CA ASN A 192 -51.17 16.98 4.23
C ASN A 192 -51.86 15.79 4.94
N MET A 193 -52.70 15.05 4.20
CA MET A 193 -53.54 13.94 4.68
C MET A 193 -54.71 14.37 5.61
N ALA A 194 -54.90 15.66 5.90
CA ALA A 194 -55.96 16.13 6.79
C ALA A 194 -57.37 15.97 6.18
N LYS A 195 -57.49 16.06 4.85
CA LYS A 195 -58.76 15.92 4.13
C LYS A 195 -58.76 14.65 3.30
N THR A 196 -59.78 13.82 3.49
CA THR A 196 -59.99 12.56 2.77
C THR A 196 -61.19 12.69 1.85
N GLY A 197 -60.99 12.54 0.54
CA GLY A 197 -62.08 12.51 -0.44
C GLY A 197 -62.82 11.17 -0.46
N GLU A 198 -63.99 11.12 -1.09
CA GLU A 198 -64.78 9.89 -1.21
C GLU A 198 -64.05 8.81 -2.05
N ALA A 199 -64.14 7.56 -1.59
CA ALA A 199 -63.60 6.41 -2.31
C ALA A 199 -64.49 6.07 -3.51
N LYS A 200 -63.93 6.14 -4.72
CA LYS A 200 -64.60 5.74 -5.97
C LYS A 200 -64.30 4.27 -6.24
N ILE A 201 -65.35 3.45 -6.25
CA ILE A 201 -65.26 2.01 -6.49
C ILE A 201 -66.00 1.68 -7.77
N LYS A 202 -65.36 0.93 -8.68
CA LYS A 202 -65.98 0.44 -9.92
C LYS A 202 -65.72 -1.06 -10.10
N PRO A 203 -66.59 -1.79 -10.82
CA PRO A 203 -66.29 -3.16 -11.25
C PRO A 203 -65.00 -3.24 -12.08
N PHE A 204 -64.28 -4.35 -11.99
CA PHE A 204 -63.01 -4.56 -12.68
C PHE A 204 -62.80 -6.01 -13.12
N ASP A 205 -62.37 -6.22 -14.37
CA ASP A 205 -62.12 -7.51 -15.02
C ASP A 205 -60.72 -7.63 -15.66
N GLY A 206 -59.88 -6.59 -15.52
CA GLY A 206 -58.55 -6.53 -16.12
C GLY A 206 -57.42 -7.16 -15.29
N ILE A 207 -56.20 -6.64 -15.48
CA ILE A 207 -54.98 -7.08 -14.79
C ILE A 207 -54.71 -6.20 -13.56
N ASP A 208 -54.38 -6.84 -12.44
CA ASP A 208 -54.03 -6.15 -11.20
C ASP A 208 -52.94 -5.09 -11.37
N TYR A 209 -53.13 -3.98 -10.69
CA TYR A 209 -52.12 -2.92 -10.58
C TYR A 209 -52.31 -2.08 -9.33
N THR A 210 -51.25 -1.37 -8.96
CA THR A 210 -51.31 -0.26 -8.00
C THR A 210 -50.59 0.95 -8.60
N CYS A 211 -51.20 2.11 -8.43
CA CYS A 211 -50.71 3.39 -8.90
C CYS A 211 -50.82 4.41 -7.77
N ILE A 212 -49.69 4.95 -7.35
CA ILE A 212 -49.62 6.02 -6.37
C ILE A 212 -49.18 7.29 -7.09
N THR A 213 -50.00 8.33 -7.02
CA THR A 213 -49.68 9.64 -7.61
C THR A 213 -49.73 10.71 -6.55
N PHE A 214 -48.66 11.49 -6.40
CA PHE A 214 -48.56 12.50 -5.36
C PHE A 214 -47.95 13.81 -5.88
N GLN A 215 -48.40 14.91 -5.28
CA GLN A 215 -47.88 16.26 -5.49
C GLN A 215 -47.22 16.69 -4.18
N PRO A 216 -45.88 16.67 -4.09
CA PRO A 216 -45.18 17.06 -2.87
C PRO A 216 -45.55 18.48 -2.44
N ASP A 217 -45.68 18.70 -1.13
CA ASP A 217 -45.82 20.03 -0.56
C ASP A 217 -44.45 20.72 -0.53
N LEU A 218 -44.03 21.23 -1.70
CA LEU A 218 -42.72 21.84 -1.91
C LEU A 218 -42.45 23.00 -0.97
N SER A 219 -43.49 23.69 -0.49
CA SER A 219 -43.35 24.77 0.51
C SER A 219 -42.70 24.26 1.80
N LYS A 220 -43.06 23.05 2.26
CA LYS A 220 -42.45 22.39 3.43
C LYS A 220 -41.01 21.94 3.20
N PHE A 221 -40.62 21.79 1.94
CA PHE A 221 -39.26 21.46 1.51
C PHE A 221 -38.46 22.70 1.09
N LYS A 222 -39.00 23.92 1.24
CA LYS A 222 -38.37 25.17 0.81
C LYS A 222 -38.06 25.21 -0.70
N MET A 223 -38.91 24.57 -1.49
CA MET A 223 -38.80 24.47 -2.94
C MET A 223 -40.05 25.06 -3.61
N GLN A 224 -39.93 25.42 -4.88
CA GLN A 224 -41.06 25.89 -5.72
C GLN A 224 -41.35 24.95 -6.90
N ILE A 225 -40.31 24.27 -7.38
CA ILE A 225 -40.37 23.31 -8.48
C ILE A 225 -39.50 22.09 -8.13
N LEU A 226 -39.79 20.94 -8.73
CA LEU A 226 -38.85 19.83 -8.82
C LEU A 226 -37.69 20.24 -9.73
N ASP A 227 -36.63 20.79 -9.14
CA ASP A 227 -35.44 21.22 -9.86
C ASP A 227 -34.67 20.06 -10.51
N LYS A 228 -33.68 20.40 -11.34
CA LYS A 228 -32.89 19.41 -12.08
C LYS A 228 -32.14 18.45 -11.16
N ASP A 229 -31.69 18.91 -10.00
CA ASP A 229 -30.88 18.11 -9.07
C ASP A 229 -31.72 17.02 -8.41
N ILE A 230 -32.90 17.36 -7.90
CA ILE A 230 -33.79 16.33 -7.33
C ILE A 230 -34.31 15.38 -8.41
N VAL A 231 -34.60 15.87 -9.62
CA VAL A 231 -35.05 15.04 -10.76
C VAL A 231 -33.95 14.06 -11.16
N ALA A 232 -32.70 14.49 -11.26
CA ALA A 232 -31.56 13.61 -11.59
C ALA A 232 -31.34 12.54 -10.51
N LEU A 233 -31.55 12.89 -9.23
CA LEU A 233 -31.46 11.95 -8.11
C LEU A 233 -32.58 10.90 -8.11
N MET A 234 -33.83 11.34 -8.35
CA MET A 234 -34.98 10.44 -8.49
C MET A 234 -34.85 9.54 -9.73
N SER A 235 -34.32 10.10 -10.83
CA SER A 235 -34.01 9.36 -12.06
C SER A 235 -32.97 8.27 -11.80
N ARG A 236 -31.84 8.59 -11.14
CA ARG A 236 -30.85 7.58 -10.73
C ARG A 236 -31.50 6.48 -9.89
N ARG A 237 -32.41 6.84 -8.98
CA ARG A 237 -33.11 5.88 -8.14
C ARG A 237 -34.04 4.94 -8.93
N ALA A 238 -34.59 5.37 -10.07
CA ALA A 238 -35.29 4.48 -11.00
C ALA A 238 -34.33 3.43 -11.61
N TYR A 239 -33.10 3.82 -11.98
CA TYR A 239 -32.06 2.91 -12.45
C TYR A 239 -31.62 1.93 -11.35
N ASP A 240 -31.52 2.39 -10.10
CA ASP A 240 -31.22 1.53 -8.95
C ASP A 240 -32.25 0.40 -8.81
N ILE A 241 -33.54 0.69 -8.99
CA ILE A 241 -34.60 -0.33 -8.97
C ILE A 241 -34.50 -1.26 -10.16
N ALA A 242 -34.20 -0.75 -11.36
CA ALA A 242 -33.99 -1.59 -12.54
C ALA A 242 -32.82 -2.58 -12.36
N GLY A 243 -31.78 -2.17 -11.63
CA GLY A 243 -30.63 -3.00 -11.29
C GLY A 243 -30.89 -3.99 -10.16
N SER A 244 -31.57 -3.55 -9.09
CA SER A 244 -31.76 -4.34 -7.86
C SER A 244 -32.98 -5.29 -7.91
N SER A 245 -34.01 -4.97 -8.70
CA SER A 245 -35.24 -5.77 -8.81
C SER A 245 -35.17 -6.80 -9.95
N LYS A 246 -34.71 -8.01 -9.64
CA LYS A 246 -34.55 -9.10 -10.61
C LYS A 246 -35.84 -9.40 -11.38
N GLY A 247 -35.77 -9.32 -12.71
CA GLY A 247 -36.88 -9.64 -13.62
C GLY A 247 -37.97 -8.56 -13.76
N VAL A 248 -37.74 -7.36 -13.23
CA VAL A 248 -38.69 -6.24 -13.33
C VAL A 248 -38.23 -5.26 -14.40
N LYS A 249 -39.08 -4.93 -15.37
CA LYS A 249 -38.85 -3.89 -16.36
C LYS A 249 -39.25 -2.54 -15.76
N VAL A 250 -38.34 -1.58 -15.77
CA VAL A 250 -38.60 -0.22 -15.26
C VAL A 250 -38.72 0.76 -16.42
N PHE A 251 -39.73 1.62 -16.35
CA PHE A 251 -39.93 2.74 -17.27
C PHE A 251 -39.82 4.05 -16.50
N LEU A 252 -39.14 5.03 -17.07
CA LEU A 252 -39.06 6.40 -16.56
C LEU A 252 -39.62 7.34 -17.63
N ASN A 253 -40.66 8.11 -17.30
CA ASN A 253 -41.34 9.05 -18.21
C ASN A 253 -41.74 8.40 -19.56
N GLY A 254 -42.22 7.16 -19.51
CA GLY A 254 -42.64 6.39 -20.69
C GLY A 254 -41.51 5.65 -21.41
N THR A 255 -40.24 5.98 -21.13
CA THR A 255 -39.07 5.35 -21.75
C THR A 255 -38.60 4.15 -20.93
N ARG A 256 -38.38 3.00 -21.58
CA ARG A 256 -37.85 1.80 -20.92
C ARG A 256 -36.38 1.98 -20.59
N LEU A 257 -35.99 1.72 -19.34
CA LEU A 257 -34.59 1.76 -18.93
C LEU A 257 -33.81 0.58 -19.54
N THR A 258 -32.56 0.83 -19.96
CA THR A 258 -31.70 -0.15 -20.65
C THR A 258 -31.09 -1.20 -19.72
N VAL A 259 -31.16 -0.98 -18.41
CA VAL A 259 -30.63 -1.91 -17.39
C VAL A 259 -31.43 -3.21 -17.40
N SER A 260 -30.73 -4.33 -17.60
CA SER A 260 -31.27 -5.69 -17.65
C SER A 260 -30.72 -6.56 -16.51
N GLY A 261 -30.67 -6.02 -15.29
CA GLY A 261 -30.18 -6.69 -14.08
C GLY A 261 -28.93 -6.05 -13.48
N PHE A 262 -28.47 -6.61 -12.36
CA PHE A 262 -27.47 -5.96 -11.50
C PHE A 262 -26.12 -5.76 -12.19
N ARG A 263 -25.63 -6.73 -12.97
CA ARG A 263 -24.37 -6.57 -13.73
C ARG A 263 -24.40 -5.36 -14.66
N SER A 264 -25.47 -5.22 -15.46
CA SER A 264 -25.62 -4.12 -16.42
C SER A 264 -25.80 -2.77 -15.74
N TYR A 265 -26.36 -2.76 -14.52
CA TYR A 265 -26.41 -1.56 -13.69
C TYR A 265 -25.00 -1.12 -13.25
N VAL A 266 -24.14 -2.06 -12.87
CA VAL A 266 -22.73 -1.78 -12.49
C VAL A 266 -21.92 -1.25 -13.68
N ASP A 267 -22.24 -1.66 -14.91
CA ASP A 267 -21.58 -1.14 -16.11
C ASP A 267 -21.78 0.38 -16.27
N LEU A 268 -22.89 0.94 -15.77
CA LEU A 268 -23.12 2.38 -15.81
C LEU A 268 -22.10 3.18 -14.98
N TYR A 269 -21.59 2.60 -13.88
CA TYR A 269 -20.63 3.26 -12.97
C TYR A 269 -19.19 3.24 -13.46
N THR A 270 -18.89 2.30 -14.33
CA THR A 270 -17.54 1.94 -14.77
C THR A 270 -17.31 2.27 -16.24
N LYS A 271 -18.36 2.70 -16.93
CA LYS A 271 -18.29 3.29 -18.26
C LYS A 271 -17.21 4.37 -18.29
N ASP A 272 -16.33 4.29 -19.28
CA ASP A 272 -15.23 5.22 -19.53
C ASP A 272 -14.15 5.29 -18.43
N LYS A 273 -14.18 4.40 -17.42
CA LYS A 273 -13.11 4.27 -16.42
C LYS A 273 -12.06 3.26 -16.89
N LEU A 274 -10.83 3.75 -16.93
CA LEU A 274 -9.65 2.96 -17.27
C LEU A 274 -8.81 2.69 -16.04
N ASP A 275 -8.03 1.62 -16.05
CA ASP A 275 -6.98 1.36 -15.07
C ASP A 275 -5.71 2.18 -15.32
N GLU A 276 -4.71 2.03 -14.46
CA GLU A 276 -3.40 2.68 -14.58
C GLU A 276 -2.67 2.41 -15.92
N THR A 277 -3.11 1.40 -16.69
CA THR A 277 -2.54 1.00 -17.98
C THR A 277 -3.39 1.44 -19.17
N GLY A 278 -4.48 2.17 -18.95
CA GLY A 278 -5.39 2.63 -20.00
C GLY A 278 -6.39 1.57 -20.48
N ASN A 279 -6.54 0.45 -19.76
CA ASN A 279 -7.52 -0.59 -20.09
C ASN A 279 -8.82 -0.40 -19.31
N PRO A 280 -10.00 -0.74 -19.88
CA PRO A 280 -11.26 -0.69 -19.14
C PRO A 280 -11.22 -1.51 -17.84
N LEU A 281 -11.82 -0.98 -16.77
CA LEU A 281 -11.85 -1.67 -15.48
C LEU A 281 -12.53 -3.04 -15.60
N LYS A 282 -11.82 -4.09 -15.16
CA LYS A 282 -12.35 -5.45 -15.13
C LYS A 282 -13.33 -5.64 -13.99
N ILE A 283 -14.60 -5.84 -14.31
CA ILE A 283 -15.64 -6.08 -13.31
C ILE A 283 -15.89 -7.58 -13.18
N LEU A 284 -15.80 -8.05 -11.95
CA LEU A 284 -16.14 -9.40 -11.56
C LEU A 284 -17.59 -9.42 -11.09
N HIS A 285 -18.31 -10.49 -11.43
CA HIS A 285 -19.71 -10.66 -11.06
C HIS A 285 -19.99 -12.10 -10.65
N GLU A 286 -20.71 -12.25 -9.56
CA GLU A 286 -21.11 -13.53 -9.02
C GLU A 286 -22.53 -13.43 -8.44
N VAL A 287 -23.43 -14.27 -8.96
CA VAL A 287 -24.69 -14.59 -8.29
C VAL A 287 -24.39 -15.73 -7.32
N VAL A 288 -24.25 -15.39 -6.04
CA VAL A 288 -23.84 -16.35 -5.00
C VAL A 288 -24.98 -17.31 -4.67
N ASN A 289 -26.21 -16.78 -4.59
CA ASN A 289 -27.46 -17.51 -4.43
C ASN A 289 -28.65 -16.58 -4.75
N ASP A 290 -29.88 -17.03 -4.51
CA ASP A 290 -31.10 -16.24 -4.79
C ASP A 290 -31.21 -14.93 -3.99
N ARG A 291 -30.43 -14.78 -2.91
CA ARG A 291 -30.46 -13.62 -2.02
C ARG A 291 -29.20 -12.76 -2.08
N TRP A 292 -28.17 -13.13 -2.84
CA TRP A 292 -26.91 -12.39 -2.89
C TRP A 292 -26.33 -12.36 -4.30
N GLU A 293 -26.12 -11.14 -4.80
CA GLU A 293 -25.47 -10.88 -6.07
C GLU A 293 -24.40 -9.79 -5.87
N ILE A 294 -23.16 -10.12 -6.21
CA ILE A 294 -21.97 -9.33 -5.89
C ILE A 294 -21.25 -8.95 -7.17
N CYS A 295 -20.86 -7.68 -7.30
CA CYS A 295 -19.82 -7.28 -8.25
C CYS A 295 -18.63 -6.64 -7.54
N LEU A 296 -17.44 -6.83 -8.10
CA LEU A 296 -16.19 -6.27 -7.60
C LEU A 296 -15.40 -5.68 -8.77
N THR A 297 -14.88 -4.47 -8.57
CA THR A 297 -13.90 -3.85 -9.45
C THR A 297 -12.85 -3.09 -8.63
N MET A 298 -11.79 -2.66 -9.30
CA MET A 298 -10.75 -1.84 -8.68
C MET A 298 -11.27 -0.43 -8.40
N SER A 299 -10.84 0.15 -7.28
CA SER A 299 -11.10 1.54 -6.93
C SER A 299 -9.81 2.36 -6.94
N GLU A 300 -9.89 3.56 -7.51
CA GLU A 300 -8.82 4.56 -7.48
C GLU A 300 -9.00 5.60 -6.36
N LYS A 301 -10.22 5.74 -5.83
CA LYS A 301 -10.61 6.79 -4.87
C LYS A 301 -10.96 6.21 -3.50
N GLY A 302 -10.07 5.38 -2.94
CA GLY A 302 -10.31 4.73 -1.65
C GLY A 302 -11.42 3.68 -1.74
N PHE A 303 -11.88 3.16 -0.60
CA PHE A 303 -12.94 2.14 -0.61
C PHE A 303 -14.26 2.75 -1.09
N GLN A 304 -14.85 2.15 -2.12
CA GLN A 304 -16.15 2.56 -2.66
C GLN A 304 -17.15 1.41 -2.55
N GLN A 305 -18.42 1.75 -2.32
CA GLN A 305 -19.49 0.76 -2.23
C GLN A 305 -20.79 1.27 -2.84
N THR A 306 -21.56 0.38 -3.43
CA THR A 306 -22.94 0.65 -3.85
C THR A 306 -23.77 -0.58 -3.52
N SER A 307 -24.66 -0.48 -2.54
CA SER A 307 -25.36 -1.64 -2.01
C SER A 307 -26.85 -1.45 -1.84
N PHE A 308 -27.58 -2.55 -1.98
CA PHE A 308 -29.03 -2.65 -1.84
C PHE A 308 -29.40 -3.77 -0.90
N VAL A 309 -30.28 -3.48 0.07
CA VAL A 309 -30.89 -4.46 0.97
C VAL A 309 -32.39 -4.41 0.76
N ASN A 310 -32.99 -5.48 0.25
CA ASN A 310 -34.43 -5.53 -0.07
C ASN A 310 -34.85 -4.35 -0.97
N SER A 311 -34.05 -4.06 -2.01
CA SER A 311 -34.19 -2.91 -2.92
C SER A 311 -34.04 -1.52 -2.27
N ILE A 312 -33.74 -1.42 -0.97
CA ILE A 312 -33.41 -0.15 -0.28
C ILE A 312 -31.95 0.20 -0.58
N ALA A 313 -31.69 1.43 -1.01
CA ALA A 313 -30.33 1.91 -1.25
C ALA A 313 -29.59 2.21 0.07
N THR A 314 -28.65 1.34 0.45
CA THR A 314 -27.81 1.52 1.65
C THR A 314 -26.56 2.33 1.29
N THR A 315 -26.74 3.63 1.05
CA THR A 315 -25.69 4.56 0.57
C THR A 315 -24.51 4.70 1.54
N LYS A 316 -24.73 4.51 2.84
CA LYS A 316 -23.67 4.49 3.88
C LYS A 316 -23.14 3.08 4.17
N GLY A 317 -23.71 2.06 3.53
CA GLY A 317 -23.29 0.67 3.63
C GLY A 317 -23.83 -0.01 4.89
N GLY A 318 -22.96 -0.65 5.64
CA GLY A 318 -23.31 -1.35 6.88
C GLY A 318 -22.79 -2.78 6.94
N ARG A 319 -23.41 -3.57 7.82
CA ARG A 319 -22.91 -4.91 8.17
C ARG A 319 -22.86 -5.89 6.99
N HIS A 320 -23.74 -5.76 6.00
CA HIS A 320 -23.71 -6.59 4.77
C HIS A 320 -22.52 -6.23 3.89
N VAL A 321 -22.17 -4.95 3.79
CA VAL A 321 -20.99 -4.49 3.05
C VAL A 321 -19.71 -4.99 3.70
N ASP A 322 -19.59 -4.83 5.01
CA ASP A 322 -18.43 -5.33 5.76
C ASP A 322 -18.32 -6.85 5.64
N TYR A 323 -19.43 -7.57 5.74
CA TYR A 323 -19.46 -9.03 5.60
C TYR A 323 -18.88 -9.53 4.27
N VAL A 324 -19.12 -8.82 3.15
CA VAL A 324 -18.55 -9.19 1.84
C VAL A 324 -17.11 -8.67 1.69
N ALA A 325 -16.87 -7.40 2.04
CA ALA A 325 -15.57 -6.75 1.87
C ALA A 325 -14.47 -7.39 2.74
N ASP A 326 -14.80 -7.85 3.95
CA ASP A 326 -13.84 -8.46 4.86
C ASP A 326 -13.42 -9.87 4.40
N GLN A 327 -14.34 -10.63 3.79
CA GLN A 327 -14.02 -11.92 3.14
C GLN A 327 -13.00 -11.73 2.02
N LEU A 328 -13.25 -10.76 1.13
CA LEU A 328 -12.33 -10.41 0.04
C LEU A 328 -10.97 -9.94 0.57
N THR A 329 -10.99 -9.02 1.53
CA THR A 329 -9.77 -8.46 2.14
C THR A 329 -8.91 -9.54 2.77
N THR A 330 -9.51 -10.49 3.49
CA THR A 330 -8.81 -11.60 4.15
C THR A 330 -8.14 -12.54 3.15
N LYS A 331 -8.75 -12.79 1.99
CA LYS A 331 -8.13 -13.62 0.94
C LYS A 331 -7.06 -12.87 0.15
N LEU A 332 -7.32 -11.61 -0.20
CA LEU A 332 -6.37 -10.80 -0.97
C LEU A 332 -5.10 -10.47 -0.17
N ILE A 333 -5.18 -10.28 1.15
CA ILE A 333 -4.00 -9.99 1.98
C ILE A 333 -3.00 -11.15 2.00
N GLU A 334 -3.47 -12.40 1.94
CA GLU A 334 -2.60 -13.57 1.85
C GLU A 334 -1.83 -13.58 0.52
N VAL A 335 -2.50 -13.27 -0.59
CA VAL A 335 -1.89 -13.17 -1.91
C VAL A 335 -0.85 -12.03 -1.96
N VAL A 336 -1.21 -10.86 -1.42
CA VAL A 336 -0.30 -9.71 -1.34
C VAL A 336 0.92 -10.03 -0.49
N LYS A 337 0.76 -10.65 0.68
CA LYS A 337 1.89 -11.09 1.52
C LYS A 337 2.82 -12.06 0.80
N LYS A 338 2.26 -13.00 0.02
CA LYS A 338 3.05 -13.97 -0.77
C LYS A 338 3.84 -13.29 -1.89
N LYS A 339 3.26 -12.27 -2.56
CA LYS A 339 3.93 -11.49 -3.62
C LYS A 339 4.90 -10.43 -3.07
N ASN A 340 4.66 -9.87 -1.88
CA ASN A 340 5.44 -8.81 -1.24
C ASN A 340 6.44 -9.33 -0.18
N LYS A 341 7.24 -10.34 -0.53
CA LYS A 341 8.21 -10.94 0.41
C LYS A 341 9.27 -9.92 0.82
N GLY A 342 9.37 -9.64 2.12
CA GLY A 342 10.34 -8.68 2.67
C GLY A 342 9.98 -7.20 2.45
N GLY A 343 8.81 -6.90 1.89
CA GLY A 343 8.30 -5.54 1.75
C GLY A 343 7.59 -5.03 3.01
N ILE A 344 7.02 -3.83 2.93
CA ILE A 344 6.25 -3.25 4.04
C ILE A 344 5.01 -4.10 4.32
N SER A 345 4.74 -4.33 5.61
CA SER A 345 3.51 -4.98 6.04
C SER A 345 2.27 -4.17 5.66
N VAL A 346 1.31 -4.83 5.00
CA VAL A 346 0.04 -4.24 4.56
C VAL A 346 -1.05 -4.59 5.57
N LYS A 347 -1.87 -3.59 5.96
CA LYS A 347 -3.00 -3.75 6.88
C LYS A 347 -4.32 -3.98 6.11
N PRO A 348 -5.35 -4.64 6.69
CA PRO A 348 -6.61 -4.92 5.99
C PRO A 348 -7.29 -3.72 5.34
N PHE A 349 -7.39 -2.58 6.05
CA PHE A 349 -8.01 -1.37 5.49
C PHE A 349 -7.25 -0.83 4.25
N GLN A 350 -5.94 -1.08 4.14
CA GLN A 350 -5.14 -0.66 2.99
C GLN A 350 -5.44 -1.51 1.77
N ILE A 351 -5.97 -2.72 1.92
CA ILE A 351 -6.48 -3.51 0.80
C ILE A 351 -7.89 -3.09 0.46
N LYS A 352 -8.74 -2.90 1.49
CA LYS A 352 -10.13 -2.46 1.32
C LYS A 352 -10.20 -1.17 0.50
N ASN A 353 -9.26 -0.24 0.70
CA ASN A 353 -9.17 1.01 -0.04
C ASN A 353 -8.95 0.90 -1.57
N HIS A 354 -8.60 -0.27 -2.09
CA HIS A 354 -8.44 -0.47 -3.55
C HIS A 354 -9.65 -1.21 -4.17
N MET A 355 -10.73 -1.40 -3.41
CA MET A 355 -11.90 -2.15 -3.85
C MET A 355 -13.10 -1.22 -4.05
N TRP A 356 -13.85 -1.49 -5.11
CA TRP A 356 -15.20 -0.98 -5.30
C TRP A 356 -16.17 -2.15 -5.36
N VAL A 357 -17.01 -2.26 -4.32
CA VAL A 357 -17.91 -3.41 -4.14
C VAL A 357 -19.36 -3.00 -4.43
N PHE A 358 -20.05 -3.79 -5.24
CA PHE A 358 -21.47 -3.66 -5.51
C PHE A 358 -22.21 -4.86 -4.93
N ILE A 359 -23.26 -4.61 -4.16
CA ILE A 359 -23.98 -5.68 -3.43
C ILE A 359 -25.47 -5.52 -3.64
N ASN A 360 -26.15 -6.56 -4.11
CA ASN A 360 -27.59 -6.66 -4.05
C ASN A 360 -27.95 -7.84 -3.14
N SER A 361 -28.70 -7.59 -2.07
CA SER A 361 -29.05 -8.63 -1.12
C SER A 361 -30.50 -8.60 -0.62
N LEU A 362 -31.00 -9.79 -0.26
CA LEU A 362 -32.27 -9.99 0.43
C LEU A 362 -32.02 -10.45 1.86
N ILE A 363 -32.36 -9.60 2.83
CA ILE A 363 -32.10 -9.79 4.26
C ILE A 363 -33.42 -9.96 5.00
N GLU A 364 -33.48 -10.96 5.89
CA GLU A 364 -34.64 -11.16 6.77
C GLU A 364 -34.69 -10.07 7.85
N ASN A 365 -35.84 -9.39 7.95
CA ASN A 365 -36.17 -8.40 8.98
C ASN A 365 -35.00 -7.41 9.28
N PRO A 366 -34.47 -6.70 8.26
CA PRO A 366 -33.28 -5.86 8.40
C PRO A 366 -33.50 -4.73 9.42
N THR A 367 -32.44 -4.38 10.14
CA THR A 367 -32.39 -3.22 11.04
C THR A 367 -31.45 -2.16 10.48
N PHE A 368 -31.80 -0.90 10.72
CA PHE A 368 -31.04 0.26 10.25
C PHE A 368 -30.74 1.20 11.42
N ASP A 369 -29.82 2.13 11.22
CA ASP A 369 -29.48 3.16 12.21
C ASP A 369 -30.57 4.23 12.37
N SER A 370 -31.38 4.42 11.34
CA SER A 370 -32.36 5.49 11.22
C SER A 370 -33.47 5.12 10.23
N GLN A 371 -34.53 5.94 10.20
CA GLN A 371 -35.66 5.74 9.30
C GLN A 371 -35.31 6.00 7.82
N THR A 372 -34.22 6.71 7.52
CA THR A 372 -33.76 6.89 6.13
C THR A 372 -33.22 5.59 5.53
N LYS A 373 -32.81 4.63 6.39
CA LYS A 373 -32.33 3.27 6.04
C LYS A 373 -31.04 3.26 5.20
N GLU A 374 -30.17 4.24 5.42
CA GLU A 374 -28.91 4.37 4.65
C GLU A 374 -27.80 3.42 5.11
N ASN A 375 -27.84 2.97 6.37
CA ASN A 375 -26.84 2.09 6.97
C ASN A 375 -27.50 0.92 7.71
N MET A 376 -27.21 -0.31 7.27
CA MET A 376 -27.78 -1.53 7.87
C MET A 376 -26.96 -2.00 9.08
N THR A 377 -27.63 -2.24 10.21
CA THR A 377 -27.01 -2.56 11.51
C THR A 377 -27.12 -4.02 11.92
N LEU A 378 -27.95 -4.82 11.22
CA LEU A 378 -28.22 -6.21 11.58
C LEU A 378 -26.94 -7.05 11.56
N GLN A 379 -26.76 -7.94 12.52
CA GLN A 379 -25.59 -8.81 12.59
C GLN A 379 -25.66 -9.93 11.55
N SER A 380 -24.52 -10.32 10.98
CA SER A 380 -24.45 -11.30 9.88
C SER A 380 -25.05 -12.66 10.19
N LYS A 381 -25.04 -13.08 11.46
CA LYS A 381 -25.69 -14.33 11.92
C LYS A 381 -27.21 -14.34 11.74
N SER A 382 -27.83 -13.16 11.63
CA SER A 382 -29.28 -12.98 11.56
C SER A 382 -29.76 -12.59 10.16
N PHE A 383 -28.91 -12.64 9.13
CA PHE A 383 -29.28 -12.28 7.76
C PHE A 383 -30.30 -13.22 7.12
N GLY A 384 -30.52 -14.40 7.70
CA GLY A 384 -31.38 -15.44 7.12
C GLY A 384 -30.75 -16.17 5.93
N SER A 385 -29.54 -15.80 5.54
CA SER A 385 -28.79 -16.42 4.44
C SER A 385 -27.29 -16.18 4.59
N LYS A 386 -26.48 -16.98 3.89
CA LYS A 386 -25.00 -16.84 3.86
C LYS A 386 -24.56 -16.35 2.48
N CYS A 387 -23.52 -15.52 2.46
CA CYS A 387 -22.85 -15.08 1.23
C CYS A 387 -21.42 -15.60 1.25
N THR A 388 -21.21 -16.80 0.71
CA THR A 388 -19.89 -17.42 0.59
C THR A 388 -19.41 -17.30 -0.85
N LEU A 389 -18.43 -16.43 -1.09
CA LEU A 389 -17.87 -16.21 -2.42
C LEU A 389 -17.10 -17.44 -2.90
N SER A 390 -17.24 -17.80 -4.20
CA SER A 390 -16.57 -18.99 -4.73
C SER A 390 -15.06 -18.80 -4.85
N GLU A 391 -14.31 -19.90 -4.82
CA GLU A 391 -12.87 -19.86 -5.09
C GLU A 391 -12.55 -19.28 -6.47
N LYS A 392 -13.42 -19.51 -7.47
CA LYS A 392 -13.32 -18.92 -8.81
C LYS A 392 -13.37 -17.39 -8.73
N PHE A 393 -14.31 -16.84 -7.97
CA PHE A 393 -14.43 -15.39 -7.78
C PHE A 393 -13.22 -14.80 -7.04
N ILE A 394 -12.76 -15.46 -5.97
CA ILE A 394 -11.56 -15.01 -5.21
C ILE A 394 -10.29 -15.06 -6.07
N LYS A 395 -10.13 -16.08 -6.91
CA LYS A 395 -9.01 -16.18 -7.86
C LYS A 395 -9.07 -15.08 -8.91
N ALA A 396 -10.27 -14.78 -9.42
CA ALA A 396 -10.48 -13.67 -10.34
C ALA A 396 -10.19 -12.32 -9.68
N ALA A 397 -10.60 -12.11 -8.41
CA ALA A 397 -10.30 -10.90 -7.63
C ALA A 397 -8.79 -10.66 -7.49
N SER A 398 -8.00 -11.74 -7.38
CA SER A 398 -6.55 -11.67 -7.29
C SER A 398 -5.85 -11.28 -8.61
N SER A 399 -6.59 -11.23 -9.73
CA SER A 399 -6.06 -10.99 -11.09
C SER A 399 -6.85 -9.91 -11.85
N CYS A 400 -7.64 -9.09 -11.16
CA CYS A 400 -8.43 -8.00 -11.74
C CYS A 400 -7.76 -6.62 -11.61
N GLY A 401 -6.46 -6.58 -11.29
CA GLY A 401 -5.68 -5.34 -11.13
C GLY A 401 -5.58 -4.84 -9.70
N ILE A 402 -6.47 -5.27 -8.79
CA ILE A 402 -6.45 -4.85 -7.37
C ILE A 402 -5.13 -5.20 -6.69
N VAL A 403 -4.62 -6.43 -6.87
CA VAL A 403 -3.37 -6.87 -6.23
C VAL A 403 -2.17 -6.12 -6.80
N GLU A 404 -2.15 -5.89 -8.10
CA GLU A 404 -1.10 -5.15 -8.81
C GLU A 404 -1.06 -3.69 -8.33
N SER A 405 -2.21 -3.02 -8.24
CA SER A 405 -2.34 -1.65 -7.70
C SER A 405 -1.85 -1.56 -6.25
N ILE A 406 -2.21 -2.53 -5.39
CA ILE A 406 -1.72 -2.59 -4.01
C ILE A 406 -0.19 -2.75 -3.99
N LEU A 407 0.39 -3.62 -4.81
CA LEU A 407 1.84 -3.83 -4.85
C LEU A 407 2.58 -2.58 -5.35
N ASN A 408 2.04 -1.87 -6.34
CA ASN A 408 2.59 -0.60 -6.80
C ASN A 408 2.56 0.46 -5.70
N TRP A 409 1.43 0.59 -5.00
CA TRP A 409 1.29 1.48 -3.86
C TRP A 409 2.28 1.13 -2.72
N VAL A 410 2.45 -0.15 -2.39
CA VAL A 410 3.42 -0.60 -1.37
C VAL A 410 4.84 -0.25 -1.77
N LYS A 411 5.24 -0.49 -3.02
CA LYS A 411 6.57 -0.12 -3.53
C LYS A 411 6.78 1.39 -3.43
N PHE A 412 5.82 2.19 -3.86
CA PHE A 412 5.89 3.65 -3.79
C PHE A 412 6.02 4.14 -2.34
N LYS A 413 5.26 3.55 -1.42
CA LYS A 413 5.34 3.83 0.02
C LYS A 413 6.70 3.47 0.61
N ALA A 414 7.28 2.34 0.22
CA ALA A 414 8.61 1.90 0.64
C ALA A 414 9.68 2.88 0.18
N GLN A 415 9.64 3.24 -1.10
CA GLN A 415 10.57 4.17 -1.68
C GLN A 415 10.46 5.57 -1.05
N ASN A 416 9.24 6.03 -0.74
CA ASN A 416 9.04 7.31 -0.07
C ASN A 416 9.52 7.31 1.38
N MET A 417 9.38 6.21 2.11
CA MET A 417 9.94 6.10 3.45
C MET A 417 11.46 6.07 3.45
N LEU A 418 12.08 5.34 2.52
CA LEU A 418 13.53 5.38 2.31
C LEU A 418 14.00 6.82 2.03
N ASN A 419 13.35 7.51 1.10
CA ASN A 419 13.74 8.87 0.76
C ASN A 419 13.59 9.83 1.96
N LYS A 420 12.49 9.74 2.73
CA LYS A 420 12.27 10.62 3.88
C LYS A 420 13.21 10.36 5.06
N LYS A 421 13.57 9.09 5.31
CA LYS A 421 14.34 8.72 6.51
C LYS A 421 15.83 8.60 6.28
N CYS A 422 16.24 8.24 5.06
CA CYS A 422 17.63 7.89 4.76
C CYS A 422 18.30 8.88 3.80
N SER A 423 17.58 9.69 3.02
CA SER A 423 18.23 10.70 2.18
C SER A 423 18.76 11.85 3.04
N ALA A 424 20.00 12.25 2.78
CA ALA A 424 20.63 13.38 3.45
C ALA A 424 20.69 14.59 2.51
N VAL A 425 20.33 15.76 3.03
CA VAL A 425 20.56 17.03 2.35
C VAL A 425 21.96 17.51 2.69
N LYS A 426 22.60 18.24 1.76
CA LYS A 426 23.91 18.85 1.98
C LYS A 426 23.86 19.79 3.19
N HIS A 427 24.62 19.46 4.23
CA HIS A 427 24.84 20.31 5.38
C HIS A 427 26.35 20.51 5.57
N SER A 428 26.78 21.73 5.90
CA SER A 428 28.19 22.06 6.11
C SER A 428 28.81 21.30 7.29
N LYS A 429 28.03 20.94 8.31
CA LYS A 429 28.49 20.13 9.45
C LYS A 429 27.54 18.98 9.72
N ILE A 430 28.09 17.80 9.98
CA ILE A 430 27.33 16.59 10.31
C ILE A 430 27.50 16.26 11.79
N LYS A 431 26.38 16.06 12.50
CA LYS A 431 26.34 15.58 13.88
C LYS A 431 25.80 14.16 13.95
N GLY A 432 26.21 13.41 14.98
CA GLY A 432 25.66 12.07 15.26
C GLY A 432 26.15 10.95 14.34
N VAL A 433 27.34 11.09 13.75
CA VAL A 433 28.07 10.00 13.09
C VAL A 433 29.38 9.78 13.85
N PRO A 434 29.40 8.86 14.83
CA PRO A 434 30.60 8.57 15.62
C PRO A 434 31.73 8.09 14.70
N LYS A 435 32.98 8.42 15.05
CA LYS A 435 34.20 8.05 14.31
C LYS A 435 34.41 8.69 12.93
N LEU A 436 33.56 9.62 12.48
CA LEU A 436 33.87 10.43 11.31
C LEU A 436 34.92 11.49 11.67
N ASP A 437 36.04 11.49 10.95
CA ASP A 437 36.96 12.63 10.89
C ASP A 437 36.60 13.43 9.63
N ASP A 438 35.81 14.48 9.80
CA ASP A 438 35.22 15.22 8.69
C ASP A 438 36.24 16.18 8.06
N ALA A 439 36.29 16.29 6.73
CA ALA A 439 37.11 17.29 6.07
C ALA A 439 36.56 18.70 6.35
N ASN A 440 37.44 19.68 6.56
CA ASN A 440 37.01 21.03 6.95
C ASN A 440 36.10 21.67 5.90
N ASP A 441 36.35 21.39 4.61
CA ASP A 441 35.56 21.95 3.50
C ASP A 441 34.43 21.04 3.03
N ALA A 442 34.20 19.89 3.66
CA ALA A 442 33.11 19.00 3.28
C ALA A 442 31.75 19.69 3.47
N GLY A 443 30.88 19.61 2.46
CA GLY A 443 29.60 20.31 2.46
C GLY A 443 29.66 21.82 2.17
N SER A 444 30.84 22.39 1.90
CA SER A 444 31.01 23.79 1.49
C SER A 444 30.89 24.01 -0.03
N LYS A 445 31.32 25.18 -0.52
CA LYS A 445 31.48 25.45 -1.97
C LYS A 445 32.57 24.57 -2.62
N HIS A 446 33.50 24.04 -1.83
CA HIS A 446 34.60 23.19 -2.31
C HIS A 446 34.34 21.69 -2.14
N SER A 447 33.09 21.27 -1.91
CA SER A 447 32.76 19.85 -1.69
C SER A 447 33.25 18.93 -2.81
N MET A 448 33.26 19.40 -4.06
CA MET A 448 33.71 18.60 -5.20
C MET A 448 35.20 18.30 -5.18
N ASP A 449 35.99 19.11 -4.49
CA ASP A 449 37.44 18.92 -4.31
C ASP A 449 37.72 17.98 -3.12
N CYS A 450 36.72 17.72 -2.27
CA CYS A 450 36.87 16.88 -1.09
C CYS A 450 36.73 15.39 -1.42
N THR A 451 37.56 14.56 -0.78
CA THR A 451 37.55 13.10 -0.88
C THR A 451 37.28 12.47 0.49
N LEU A 452 36.32 11.56 0.55
CA LEU A 452 36.06 10.74 1.75
C LEU A 452 36.83 9.43 1.64
N ILE A 453 37.72 9.15 2.58
CA ILE A 453 38.45 7.89 2.69
C ILE A 453 37.63 6.92 3.55
N LEU A 454 37.17 5.83 2.93
CA LEU A 454 36.50 4.73 3.63
C LEU A 454 37.52 3.64 3.95
N THR A 455 37.70 3.35 5.25
CA THR A 455 38.74 2.43 5.71
C THR A 455 38.18 1.10 6.19
N GLU A 456 38.93 0.01 5.99
CA GLU A 456 38.62 -1.30 6.59
C GLU A 456 38.96 -1.31 8.09
N GLY A 457 37.96 -1.00 8.92
CA GLY A 457 38.11 -0.97 10.37
C GLY A 457 38.93 0.21 10.92
N ASP A 458 39.13 0.20 12.24
CA ASP A 458 39.81 1.27 12.98
C ASP A 458 41.35 1.24 12.79
N SER A 459 41.92 0.09 12.44
CA SER A 459 43.35 -0.06 12.18
C SER A 459 43.77 0.72 10.92
N ALA A 460 43.07 0.51 9.80
CA ALA A 460 43.29 1.27 8.57
C ALA A 460 42.96 2.76 8.73
N LYS A 461 41.96 3.09 9.56
CA LYS A 461 41.67 4.49 9.93
C LYS A 461 42.87 5.20 10.53
N THR A 462 43.57 4.56 11.46
CA THR A 462 44.73 5.16 12.14
C THR A 462 45.84 5.51 11.14
N LEU A 463 46.03 4.66 10.12
CA LEU A 463 46.94 4.91 9.01
C LEU A 463 46.50 6.13 8.18
N ALA A 464 45.22 6.18 7.79
CA ALA A 464 44.66 7.29 7.02
C ALA A 464 44.77 8.63 7.78
N VAL A 465 44.42 8.66 9.06
CA VAL A 465 44.53 9.85 9.92
C VAL A 465 45.98 10.33 10.08
N SER A 466 46.95 9.39 10.14
CA SER A 466 48.37 9.74 10.13
C SER A 466 48.78 10.40 8.81
N GLY A 467 48.25 9.90 7.69
CA GLY A 467 48.45 10.46 6.34
C GLY A 467 47.84 11.84 6.15
N LEU A 468 46.71 12.15 6.81
CA LEU A 468 46.10 13.50 6.80
C LEU A 468 47.06 14.59 7.31
N GLY A 469 48.04 14.23 8.14
CA GLY A 469 49.09 15.17 8.57
C GLY A 469 49.98 15.69 7.44
N VAL A 470 49.98 15.03 6.27
CA VAL A 470 50.72 15.40 5.07
C VAL A 470 49.83 16.13 4.07
N VAL A 471 48.68 15.53 3.72
CA VAL A 471 47.78 16.05 2.67
C VAL A 471 46.82 17.13 3.16
N GLY A 472 46.78 17.38 4.48
CA GLY A 472 45.89 18.33 5.12
C GLY A 472 44.49 17.77 5.40
N ARG A 473 43.75 18.47 6.28
CA ARG A 473 42.38 18.12 6.70
C ARG A 473 41.29 18.85 5.92
N ASP A 474 41.66 19.78 5.04
CA ASP A 474 40.66 20.61 4.34
C ASP A 474 39.89 19.81 3.29
N ARG A 475 40.61 18.96 2.54
CA ARG A 475 40.08 18.20 1.40
C ARG A 475 39.86 16.72 1.68
N TYR A 476 40.29 16.19 2.83
CA TYR A 476 40.24 14.75 3.09
C TYR A 476 39.54 14.46 4.42
N GLY A 477 38.51 13.62 4.35
CA GLY A 477 37.81 13.07 5.51
C GLY A 477 38.05 11.57 5.61
N VAL A 478 37.86 10.98 6.79
CA VAL A 478 38.07 9.54 7.03
C VAL A 478 36.89 8.94 7.81
N PHE A 479 36.38 7.80 7.36
CA PHE A 479 35.35 7.05 8.06
C PHE A 479 35.61 5.52 8.03
N PRO A 480 35.68 4.84 9.19
CA PRO A 480 35.93 3.41 9.25
C PRO A 480 34.64 2.60 9.08
N LEU A 481 34.67 1.60 8.21
CA LEU A 481 33.60 0.61 8.08
C LEU A 481 33.76 -0.47 9.16
N ARG A 482 32.66 -0.87 9.80
CA ARG A 482 32.66 -1.91 10.85
C ARG A 482 32.79 -3.36 10.35
N GLY A 483 33.11 -3.57 9.07
CA GLY A 483 33.28 -4.87 8.44
C GLY A 483 32.74 -4.90 7.01
N LYS A 484 32.36 -6.10 6.53
CA LYS A 484 31.79 -6.29 5.19
C LYS A 484 30.47 -5.52 5.05
N LEU A 485 30.38 -4.69 4.01
CA LEU A 485 29.18 -3.92 3.71
C LEU A 485 28.02 -4.85 3.31
N LEU A 486 26.78 -4.48 3.66
CA LEU A 486 25.60 -5.22 3.24
C LEU A 486 25.44 -5.13 1.71
N ASN A 487 25.23 -6.27 1.03
CA ASN A 487 24.86 -6.26 -0.39
C ASN A 487 23.44 -5.70 -0.56
N VAL A 488 23.35 -4.42 -0.88
CA VAL A 488 22.08 -3.67 -0.97
C VAL A 488 21.15 -4.15 -2.07
N ARG A 489 21.66 -4.78 -3.12
CA ARG A 489 20.86 -5.28 -4.25
C ARG A 489 19.89 -6.39 -3.83
N GLU A 490 20.28 -7.12 -2.77
CA GLU A 490 19.57 -8.29 -2.26
C GLU A 490 18.93 -8.01 -0.90
N ALA A 491 19.08 -6.80 -0.38
CA ALA A 491 18.57 -6.39 0.91
C ALA A 491 17.14 -5.86 0.78
N SER A 492 16.29 -6.24 1.74
CA SER A 492 14.98 -5.60 1.89
C SER A 492 15.14 -4.12 2.26
N HIS A 493 14.12 -3.31 1.94
CA HIS A 493 14.11 -1.89 2.32
C HIS A 493 14.28 -1.72 3.83
N LYS A 494 13.71 -2.62 4.63
CA LYS A 494 13.87 -2.63 6.08
C LYS A 494 15.33 -2.84 6.50
N GLN A 495 16.01 -3.83 5.92
CA GLN A 495 17.42 -4.09 6.21
C GLN A 495 18.31 -2.91 5.85
N ILE A 496 18.05 -2.24 4.72
CA ILE A 496 18.78 -1.03 4.31
C ILE A 496 18.53 0.10 5.32
N MET A 497 17.27 0.34 5.70
CA MET A 497 16.90 1.39 6.66
C MET A 497 17.50 1.17 8.05
N GLU A 498 17.60 -0.07 8.50
CA GLU A 498 18.14 -0.42 9.82
C GLU A 498 19.68 -0.53 9.83
N ASN A 499 20.32 -0.58 8.66
CA ASN A 499 21.78 -0.65 8.56
C ASN A 499 22.42 0.71 8.83
N ALA A 500 22.97 0.86 10.03
CA ALA A 500 23.61 2.09 10.47
C ALA A 500 24.82 2.50 9.60
N GLU A 501 25.62 1.54 9.11
CA GLU A 501 26.82 1.80 8.30
C GLU A 501 26.45 2.44 6.96
N ILE A 502 25.47 1.85 6.24
CA ILE A 502 24.96 2.42 4.99
C ILE A 502 24.38 3.82 5.23
N ASN A 503 23.54 3.98 6.25
CA ASN A 503 22.95 5.28 6.57
C ASN A 503 24.01 6.33 6.93
N ASN A 504 25.09 5.94 7.61
CA ASN A 504 26.20 6.83 7.92
C ASN A 504 26.91 7.27 6.63
N VAL A 505 27.25 6.35 5.72
CA VAL A 505 27.88 6.69 4.43
C VAL A 505 27.00 7.63 3.62
N ILE A 506 25.69 7.34 3.52
CA ILE A 506 24.72 8.19 2.81
C ILE A 506 24.70 9.60 3.42
N LYS A 507 24.67 9.68 4.75
CA LYS A 507 24.67 10.94 5.49
C LYS A 507 25.95 11.74 5.30
N ILE A 508 27.12 11.09 5.40
CA ILE A 508 28.44 11.72 5.22
C ILE A 508 28.57 12.28 3.81
N MET A 509 28.14 11.53 2.80
CA MET A 509 28.24 11.92 1.40
C MET A 509 27.15 12.91 0.95
N GLY A 510 26.07 13.06 1.72
CA GLY A 510 24.91 13.86 1.29
C GLY A 510 24.13 13.19 0.15
N LEU A 511 24.12 11.86 0.11
CA LEU A 511 23.44 11.09 -0.93
C LEU A 511 21.93 11.07 -0.70
N GLN A 512 21.20 11.04 -1.82
CA GLN A 512 19.73 11.11 -1.84
C GLN A 512 19.17 10.01 -2.74
N TYR A 513 18.28 9.20 -2.20
CA TYR A 513 17.56 8.21 -3.00
C TYR A 513 16.67 8.90 -4.03
N LYS A 514 16.51 8.28 -5.21
CA LYS A 514 15.81 8.81 -6.41
C LYS A 514 16.50 9.98 -7.13
N LYS A 515 17.61 10.52 -6.61
CA LYS A 515 18.35 11.56 -7.30
C LYS A 515 19.29 10.94 -8.33
N ASN A 516 19.18 11.38 -9.58
CA ASN A 516 20.15 11.06 -10.62
C ASN A 516 21.30 12.08 -10.54
N TYR A 517 22.53 11.59 -10.46
CA TYR A 517 23.73 12.41 -10.35
C TYR A 517 24.49 12.44 -11.68
N ALA A 518 23.83 12.83 -12.77
CA ALA A 518 24.42 12.85 -14.11
C ALA A 518 24.94 14.23 -14.50
N ASP A 519 24.33 15.28 -13.97
CA ASP A 519 24.67 16.69 -14.25
C ASP A 519 25.48 17.33 -13.11
N LEU A 520 26.18 18.42 -13.42
CA LEU A 520 27.04 19.12 -12.47
C LEU A 520 26.27 19.70 -11.26
N GLU A 521 25.04 20.18 -11.45
CA GLU A 521 24.24 20.76 -10.35
C GLU A 521 23.83 19.69 -9.33
N SER A 522 23.46 18.51 -9.81
CA SER A 522 23.18 17.36 -8.97
C SER A 522 24.42 16.94 -8.15
N LEU A 523 25.62 16.91 -8.76
CA LEU A 523 26.88 16.59 -8.08
C LEU A 523 27.24 17.61 -7.00
N LYS A 524 26.99 18.91 -7.23
CA LYS A 524 27.23 19.97 -6.22
C LYS A 524 26.44 19.78 -4.92
N THR A 525 25.38 18.97 -4.95
CA THR A 525 24.60 18.65 -3.75
C THR A 525 25.25 17.59 -2.85
N LEU A 526 26.35 16.97 -3.30
CA LEU A 526 27.14 16.09 -2.47
C LEU A 526 28.02 16.88 -1.49
N ARG A 527 28.38 16.22 -0.40
CA ARG A 527 29.31 16.69 0.63
C ARG A 527 30.77 16.50 0.23
N TYR A 528 31.03 15.47 -0.55
CA TYR A 528 32.34 15.04 -1.06
C TYR A 528 32.18 14.70 -2.54
N GLY A 529 33.15 15.12 -3.35
CA GLY A 529 33.17 14.82 -4.79
C GLY A 529 33.61 13.40 -5.10
N LYS A 530 34.31 12.75 -4.16
CA LYS A 530 34.91 11.43 -4.36
C LYS A 530 34.90 10.57 -3.10
N ILE A 531 34.93 9.26 -3.29
CA ILE A 531 35.19 8.26 -2.27
C ILE A 531 36.47 7.53 -2.63
N MET A 532 37.42 7.50 -1.71
CA MET A 532 38.63 6.70 -1.79
C MET A 532 38.48 5.48 -0.89
N ILE A 533 38.64 4.29 -1.45
CA ILE A 533 38.53 3.02 -0.74
C ILE A 533 39.92 2.60 -0.28
N MET A 534 40.08 2.41 1.03
CA MET A 534 41.36 2.07 1.64
C MET A 534 41.18 0.81 2.50
N THR A 535 41.38 -0.34 1.87
CA THR A 535 41.26 -1.67 2.49
C THR A 535 42.62 -2.34 2.56
N ASP A 536 42.72 -3.43 3.32
CA ASP A 536 43.92 -4.25 3.28
C ASP A 536 44.10 -4.81 1.85
N GLN A 537 45.36 -4.94 1.41
CA GLN A 537 45.68 -5.44 0.07
C GLN A 537 45.61 -6.98 0.02
N ASP A 538 44.48 -7.51 0.49
CA ASP A 538 44.15 -8.92 0.52
C ASP A 538 42.81 -9.20 -0.19
N GLN A 539 42.41 -10.47 -0.18
CA GLN A 539 41.20 -10.92 -0.85
C GLN A 539 39.92 -10.41 -0.16
N ASP A 540 39.89 -10.30 1.17
CA ASP A 540 38.70 -9.81 1.88
C ASP A 540 38.53 -8.29 1.69
N GLY A 541 39.62 -7.53 1.61
CA GLY A 541 39.64 -6.13 1.20
C GLY A 541 39.10 -5.95 -0.23
N SER A 542 39.52 -6.81 -1.15
CA SER A 542 38.98 -6.86 -2.53
C SER A 542 37.45 -7.03 -2.55
N HIS A 543 36.91 -7.86 -1.66
CA HIS A 543 35.46 -8.03 -1.54
C HIS A 543 34.76 -6.77 -0.99
N ILE A 544 35.36 -6.08 -0.02
CA ILE A 544 34.82 -4.81 0.51
C ILE A 544 34.77 -3.74 -0.59
N LYS A 545 35.83 -3.61 -1.40
CA LYS A 545 35.83 -2.73 -2.59
C LYS A 545 34.66 -3.05 -3.51
N GLY A 546 34.48 -4.33 -3.85
CA GLY A 546 33.38 -4.77 -4.70
C GLY A 546 32.00 -4.47 -4.13
N LEU A 547 31.79 -4.66 -2.82
CA LEU A 547 30.53 -4.34 -2.16
C LEU A 547 30.23 -2.83 -2.17
N LEU A 548 31.24 -1.97 -2.00
CA LEU A 548 31.10 -0.51 -2.13
C LEU A 548 30.77 -0.09 -3.55
N ILE A 549 31.45 -0.67 -4.55
CA ILE A 549 31.15 -0.44 -5.97
C ILE A 549 29.70 -0.83 -6.28
N ASN A 550 29.26 -2.01 -5.84
CA ASN A 550 27.88 -2.46 -6.02
C ASN A 550 26.87 -1.56 -5.26
N PHE A 551 27.22 -1.06 -4.08
CA PHE A 551 26.38 -0.14 -3.32
C PHE A 551 26.11 1.16 -4.10
N ILE A 552 27.14 1.76 -4.69
CA ILE A 552 26.97 2.96 -5.52
C ILE A 552 26.29 2.62 -6.85
N HIS A 553 26.69 1.56 -7.54
CA HIS A 553 26.10 1.15 -8.82
C HIS A 553 24.60 0.86 -8.71
N HIS A 554 24.15 0.18 -7.64
CA HIS A 554 22.75 -0.18 -7.48
C HIS A 554 21.85 1.03 -7.19
N ASN A 555 22.33 1.97 -6.38
CA ASN A 555 21.52 3.10 -5.92
C ASN A 555 21.68 4.36 -6.79
N TRP A 556 22.89 4.62 -7.29
CA TRP A 556 23.28 5.83 -8.03
C TRP A 556 24.28 5.50 -9.17
N PRO A 557 23.87 4.72 -10.19
CA PRO A 557 24.77 4.28 -11.26
C PRO A 557 25.43 5.44 -12.02
N SER A 558 24.78 6.61 -12.09
CA SER A 558 25.34 7.80 -12.75
C SER A 558 26.67 8.25 -12.13
N LEU A 559 26.88 8.05 -10.83
CA LEU A 559 28.11 8.46 -10.14
C LEU A 559 29.35 7.73 -10.66
N LEU A 560 29.22 6.49 -11.13
CA LEU A 560 30.35 5.72 -11.68
C LEU A 560 30.95 6.40 -12.92
N LYS A 561 30.15 7.20 -13.64
CA LYS A 561 30.59 7.94 -14.82
C LYS A 561 31.47 9.14 -14.51
N HIS A 562 31.54 9.57 -13.24
CA HIS A 562 32.25 10.78 -12.82
C HIS A 562 33.58 10.52 -12.11
N ARG A 563 34.18 9.32 -12.26
CA ARG A 563 35.37 8.88 -11.51
C ARG A 563 35.21 9.11 -10.00
N PHE A 564 34.01 8.84 -9.52
CA PHE A 564 33.60 9.09 -8.14
C PHE A 564 34.28 8.16 -7.14
N LEU A 565 34.68 6.97 -7.59
CA LEU A 565 35.36 5.98 -6.78
C LEU A 565 36.85 5.94 -7.13
N GLU A 566 37.68 5.94 -6.10
CA GLU A 566 39.12 5.77 -6.14
C GLU A 566 39.52 4.68 -5.15
N GLU A 567 40.71 4.12 -5.33
CA GLU A 567 41.32 3.16 -4.42
C GLU A 567 42.69 3.66 -3.98
N PHE A 568 43.02 3.40 -2.72
CA PHE A 568 44.35 3.61 -2.17
C PHE A 568 45.06 2.26 -2.03
N ILE A 569 46.09 2.03 -2.86
CA ILE A 569 46.89 0.80 -2.81
C ILE A 569 48.13 1.00 -1.94
N THR A 570 48.61 -0.07 -1.31
CA THR A 570 49.89 -0.08 -0.58
C THR A 570 50.81 -1.21 -1.05
N PRO A 571 52.13 -1.08 -0.89
CA PRO A 571 53.06 -2.17 -1.18
C PRO A 571 52.72 -3.44 -0.41
N ILE A 572 52.77 -4.60 -1.06
CA ILE A 572 52.57 -5.92 -0.45
C ILE A 572 53.90 -6.43 0.13
N ILE A 573 55.01 -6.13 -0.56
CA ILE A 573 56.36 -6.56 -0.19
C ILE A 573 57.30 -5.37 -0.29
N LYS A 574 58.13 -5.16 0.74
CA LYS A 574 59.31 -4.29 0.63
C LYS A 574 60.57 -5.10 0.84
N VAL A 575 61.58 -4.83 0.03
CA VAL A 575 62.92 -5.38 0.21
C VAL A 575 63.88 -4.24 0.52
N SER A 576 64.77 -4.46 1.48
CA SER A 576 65.77 -3.47 1.85
C SER A 576 67.17 -4.07 1.93
N LYS A 577 68.15 -3.30 1.45
CA LYS A 577 69.58 -3.62 1.55
C LYS A 577 70.35 -2.31 1.72
N ASN A 578 71.05 -2.17 2.85
CA ASN A 578 71.73 -0.93 3.23
C ASN A 578 70.78 0.28 3.23
N LYS A 579 70.96 1.23 2.29
CA LYS A 579 70.12 2.41 2.09
C LYS A 579 69.10 2.28 0.96
N GLU A 580 69.15 1.18 0.19
CA GLU A 580 68.21 0.94 -0.89
C GLU A 580 66.96 0.21 -0.38
N GLU A 581 65.79 0.73 -0.76
CA GLU A 581 64.49 0.12 -0.50
C GLU A 581 63.70 0.02 -1.81
N LEU A 582 63.19 -1.17 -2.11
CA LEU A 582 62.31 -1.41 -3.25
C LEU A 582 60.94 -1.89 -2.74
N SER A 583 59.88 -1.33 -3.30
CA SER A 583 58.50 -1.63 -2.94
C SER A 583 57.78 -2.30 -4.11
N PHE A 584 57.13 -3.42 -3.84
CA PHE A 584 56.39 -4.22 -4.80
C PHE A 584 54.91 -4.25 -4.46
N TYR A 585 54.06 -4.07 -5.48
CA TYR A 585 52.60 -3.94 -5.31
C TYR A 585 51.84 -5.17 -5.81
N SER A 586 52.54 -6.14 -6.38
CA SER A 586 52.00 -7.44 -6.72
C SER A 586 53.05 -8.54 -6.45
N ILE A 587 52.58 -9.76 -6.21
CA ILE A 587 53.47 -10.92 -6.04
C ILE A 587 54.26 -11.20 -7.34
N PRO A 588 53.64 -11.18 -8.54
CA PRO A 588 54.39 -11.35 -9.78
C PRO A 588 55.53 -10.34 -9.96
N GLU A 589 55.32 -9.05 -9.65
CA GLU A 589 56.38 -8.02 -9.74
C GLU A 589 57.57 -8.35 -8.83
N PHE A 590 57.30 -8.87 -7.63
CA PHE A 590 58.34 -9.31 -6.70
C PHE A 590 59.05 -10.58 -7.16
N ASP A 591 58.31 -11.57 -7.66
CA ASP A 591 58.89 -12.83 -8.13
C ASP A 591 59.76 -12.62 -9.37
N ASP A 592 59.35 -11.75 -10.30
CA ASP A 592 60.16 -11.34 -11.45
C ASP A 592 61.46 -10.67 -10.99
N TRP A 593 61.40 -9.74 -10.04
CA TRP A 593 62.60 -9.13 -9.47
C TRP A 593 63.51 -10.18 -8.80
N LYS A 594 62.91 -11.08 -8.02
CA LYS A 594 63.63 -12.12 -7.28
C LYS A 594 64.34 -13.11 -8.21
N ASN A 595 63.68 -13.52 -9.30
CA ASN A 595 64.22 -14.44 -10.29
C ASN A 595 65.35 -13.80 -11.11
N ASN A 596 65.27 -12.49 -11.36
CA ASN A 596 66.27 -11.74 -12.11
C ASN A 596 67.39 -11.14 -11.23
N THR A 597 67.35 -11.32 -9.91
CA THR A 597 68.35 -10.79 -8.97
C THR A 597 69.10 -11.92 -8.27
N GLU A 598 70.29 -12.26 -8.76
CA GLU A 598 71.13 -13.32 -8.17
C GLU A 598 71.44 -13.09 -6.68
N SER A 599 71.58 -11.82 -6.27
CA SER A 599 71.87 -11.43 -4.89
C SER A 599 70.65 -11.30 -3.97
N HIS A 600 69.45 -11.74 -4.38
CA HIS A 600 68.21 -11.55 -3.62
C HIS A 600 68.28 -12.07 -2.17
N LYS A 601 69.07 -13.12 -1.90
CA LYS A 601 69.28 -13.67 -0.54
C LYS A 601 69.94 -12.68 0.44
N SER A 602 70.64 -11.67 -0.08
CA SER A 602 71.28 -10.61 0.74
C SER A 602 70.34 -9.46 1.10
N TRP A 603 69.11 -9.47 0.60
CA TRP A 603 68.10 -8.46 0.89
C TRP A 603 67.19 -8.89 2.04
N LYS A 604 66.81 -7.95 2.89
CA LYS A 604 65.79 -8.18 3.92
C LYS A 604 64.41 -8.03 3.29
N ILE A 605 63.66 -9.12 3.22
CA ILE A 605 62.30 -9.15 2.66
C ILE A 605 61.28 -8.98 3.79
N LYS A 606 60.42 -7.97 3.70
CA LYS A 606 59.32 -7.70 4.63
C LYS A 606 57.99 -7.79 3.90
N TYR A 607 57.13 -8.68 4.39
CA TYR A 607 55.74 -8.84 3.92
C TYR A 607 54.79 -7.99 4.76
N TYR A 608 53.90 -7.26 4.09
CA TYR A 608 52.86 -6.46 4.74
C TYR A 608 51.56 -7.27 4.78
N LYS A 609 51.14 -7.68 5.98
CA LYS A 609 49.91 -8.48 6.17
C LYS A 609 48.63 -7.66 6.06
N GLY A 610 48.70 -6.35 6.27
CA GLY A 610 47.56 -5.42 6.27
C GLY A 610 48.01 -4.00 6.61
N LEU A 611 47.14 -3.02 6.42
CA LEU A 611 47.43 -1.59 6.58
C LEU A 611 47.86 -1.27 8.02
N GLY A 612 47.33 -1.99 9.01
CA GLY A 612 47.69 -1.83 10.43
C GLY A 612 49.14 -2.21 10.77
N THR A 613 49.88 -2.85 9.86
CA THR A 613 51.31 -3.20 10.05
C THR A 613 52.28 -2.13 9.53
N SER A 614 51.75 -1.11 8.84
CA SER A 614 52.54 0.04 8.40
C SER A 614 52.75 1.02 9.54
N THR A 615 53.97 1.55 9.63
CA THR A 615 54.33 2.56 10.63
C THR A 615 53.76 3.94 10.24
N SER A 616 53.61 4.84 11.21
CA SER A 616 53.19 6.22 10.92
C SER A 616 54.16 6.96 9.99
N LYS A 617 55.44 6.54 9.91
CA LYS A 617 56.41 7.11 8.96
C LYS A 617 56.05 6.69 7.52
N GLU A 618 55.84 5.40 7.30
CA GLU A 618 55.42 4.86 6.01
C GLU A 618 54.08 5.45 5.56
N ALA A 619 53.14 5.66 6.49
CA ALA A 619 51.89 6.35 6.21
C ALA A 619 52.12 7.74 5.58
N LYS A 620 53.03 8.52 6.15
CA LYS A 620 53.35 9.86 5.63
C LYS A 620 54.05 9.79 4.27
N GLU A 621 54.91 8.80 4.05
CA GLU A 621 55.56 8.55 2.76
C GLU A 621 54.53 8.21 1.67
N TYR A 622 53.59 7.30 1.94
CA TYR A 622 52.55 6.92 0.98
C TYR A 622 51.64 8.11 0.60
N PHE A 623 51.28 8.93 1.58
CA PHE A 623 50.45 10.12 1.34
C PHE A 623 51.21 11.27 0.67
N SER A 624 52.54 11.33 0.83
CA SER A 624 53.40 12.27 0.09
C SER A 624 53.48 11.91 -1.39
N ASP A 625 53.46 10.61 -1.70
CA ASP A 625 53.41 10.08 -3.07
C ASP A 625 52.00 9.57 -3.44
N MET A 626 51.01 10.44 -3.30
CA MET A 626 49.62 10.12 -3.58
C MET A 626 49.40 9.73 -5.06
N GLU A 627 50.22 10.23 -5.98
CA GLU A 627 50.12 9.89 -7.40
C GLU A 627 50.36 8.39 -7.65
N ARG A 628 51.30 7.78 -6.93
CA ARG A 628 51.57 6.35 -7.03
C ARG A 628 50.50 5.48 -6.37
N HIS A 629 49.98 5.92 -5.23
CA HIS A 629 49.11 5.11 -4.36
C HIS A 629 47.61 5.24 -4.71
N ARG A 630 47.22 6.30 -5.44
CA ARG A 630 45.83 6.53 -5.84
C ARG A 630 45.54 5.96 -7.22
N ILE A 631 44.61 5.01 -7.30
CA ILE A 631 44.10 4.45 -8.56
C ILE A 631 42.64 4.87 -8.73
N CYS A 632 42.29 5.51 -9.85
CA CYS A 632 40.92 5.95 -10.11
C CYS A 632 40.12 4.87 -10.85
N PHE A 633 38.86 4.64 -10.47
CA PHE A 633 37.97 3.82 -11.29
C PHE A 633 37.43 4.62 -12.48
N LYS A 634 37.45 4.01 -13.66
CA LYS A 634 36.97 4.58 -14.92
C LYS A 634 35.85 3.73 -15.49
N TYR A 635 34.69 4.33 -15.70
CA TYR A 635 33.57 3.72 -16.41
C TYR A 635 33.80 3.76 -17.92
N GLU A 636 33.69 2.62 -18.59
CA GLU A 636 33.89 2.48 -20.05
C GLU A 636 32.65 1.99 -20.80
N GLY A 637 31.58 1.62 -20.09
CA GLY A 637 30.27 1.36 -20.72
C GLY A 637 29.53 0.16 -20.14
N PRO A 638 28.55 -0.40 -20.88
CA PRO A 638 27.65 -1.44 -20.39
C PRO A 638 28.33 -2.73 -19.87
N ARG A 639 29.56 -3.01 -20.32
CA ARG A 639 30.34 -4.16 -19.85
C ARG A 639 30.71 -4.06 -18.37
N ASP A 640 30.87 -2.84 -17.85
CA ASP A 640 31.09 -2.59 -16.43
C ASP A 640 29.83 -2.91 -15.62
N ASP A 641 28.67 -2.44 -16.08
CA ASP A 641 27.38 -2.67 -15.42
C ASP A 641 27.02 -4.16 -15.38
N ALA A 642 27.30 -4.88 -16.48
CA ALA A 642 27.14 -6.32 -16.58
C ALA A 642 28.07 -7.07 -15.62
N ALA A 643 29.35 -6.70 -15.54
CA ALA A 643 30.32 -7.33 -14.64
C ALA A 643 29.95 -7.13 -13.16
N ILE A 644 29.52 -5.93 -12.78
CA ILE A 644 29.05 -5.66 -11.40
C ILE A 644 27.78 -6.48 -11.10
N THR A 645 26.86 -6.57 -12.06
CA THR A 645 25.62 -7.34 -11.86
C THR A 645 25.91 -8.85 -11.74
N LEU A 646 26.81 -9.39 -12.56
CA LEU A 646 27.30 -10.78 -12.50
C LEU A 646 27.79 -11.12 -11.09
N ALA A 647 28.66 -10.27 -10.54
CA ALA A 647 29.27 -10.51 -9.25
C ALA A 647 28.26 -10.49 -8.08
N PHE A 648 27.27 -9.59 -8.09
CA PHE A 648 26.47 -9.30 -6.89
C PHE A 648 24.98 -9.69 -6.95
N SER A 649 24.46 -10.08 -8.11
CA SER A 649 23.05 -10.47 -8.28
C SER A 649 22.79 -11.91 -7.86
N ARG A 650 21.81 -12.17 -7.00
CA ARG A 650 21.41 -13.56 -6.64
C ARG A 650 20.83 -14.35 -7.82
N LYS A 651 20.42 -13.69 -8.90
CA LYS A 651 19.87 -14.36 -10.09
C LYS A 651 20.95 -14.99 -10.97
N GLN A 652 22.21 -14.59 -10.82
CA GLN A 652 23.33 -15.01 -11.68
C GLN A 652 24.24 -16.03 -11.00
N VAL A 653 23.63 -16.99 -10.29
CA VAL A 653 24.39 -18.06 -9.62
C VAL A 653 25.08 -18.96 -10.64
N GLU A 654 24.37 -19.39 -11.69
CA GLU A 654 24.95 -20.25 -12.72
C GLU A 654 26.00 -19.50 -13.54
N ASP A 655 25.71 -18.28 -13.98
CA ASP A 655 26.67 -17.43 -14.69
C ASP A 655 27.97 -17.23 -13.90
N ARG A 656 27.90 -17.09 -12.56
CA ARG A 656 29.10 -16.99 -11.71
C ARG A 656 29.89 -18.30 -11.64
N LYS A 657 29.23 -19.47 -11.67
CA LYS A 657 29.96 -20.75 -11.70
C LYS A 657 30.75 -20.89 -12.98
N GLU A 658 30.14 -20.54 -14.12
CA GLU A 658 30.83 -20.53 -15.41
C GLU A 658 32.01 -19.54 -15.41
N TRP A 659 31.78 -18.31 -14.95
CA TRP A 659 32.80 -17.28 -14.79
C TRP A 659 34.02 -17.76 -13.99
N LEU A 660 33.80 -18.38 -12.82
CA LEU A 660 34.88 -18.92 -11.99
C LEU A 660 35.59 -20.11 -12.65
N THR A 661 34.84 -20.98 -13.33
CA THR A 661 35.38 -22.16 -14.03
C THR A 661 36.30 -21.75 -15.16
N ASN A 662 35.86 -20.80 -15.99
CA ASN A 662 36.64 -20.30 -17.13
C ASN A 662 37.95 -19.64 -16.65
N PHE A 663 37.90 -18.88 -15.56
CA PHE A 663 39.11 -18.30 -14.97
C PHE A 663 40.09 -19.37 -14.46
N MET A 664 39.59 -20.42 -13.79
CA MET A 664 40.45 -21.51 -13.32
C MET A 664 41.09 -22.29 -14.48
N GLN A 665 40.36 -22.47 -15.59
CA GLN A 665 40.88 -23.09 -16.81
C GLN A 665 41.96 -22.23 -17.46
N ASP A 666 41.69 -20.94 -17.69
CA ASP A 666 42.67 -20.00 -18.27
C ASP A 666 43.95 -19.95 -17.43
N ARG A 667 43.83 -19.84 -16.10
CA ARG A 667 44.98 -19.84 -15.20
C ARG A 667 45.81 -21.12 -15.31
N ARG A 668 45.15 -22.28 -15.47
CA ARG A 668 45.81 -23.57 -15.65
C ARG A 668 46.54 -23.64 -16.99
N GLU A 669 45.90 -23.20 -18.07
CA GLU A 669 46.48 -23.19 -19.42
C GLU A 669 47.70 -22.27 -19.47
N ARG A 670 47.61 -21.06 -18.93
CA ARG A 670 48.74 -20.12 -18.86
C ARG A 670 49.94 -20.71 -18.14
N ARG A 671 49.72 -21.39 -16.99
CA ARG A 671 50.78 -22.09 -16.26
C ARG A 671 51.42 -23.22 -17.06
N LEU A 672 50.62 -24.00 -17.79
CA LEU A 672 51.12 -25.08 -18.66
C LEU A 672 51.96 -24.55 -19.81
N HIS A 673 51.65 -23.34 -20.30
CA HIS A 673 52.40 -22.67 -21.36
C HIS A 673 53.51 -21.73 -20.87
N GLY A 674 53.77 -21.66 -19.56
CA GLY A 674 54.81 -20.78 -19.00
C GLY A 674 54.51 -19.28 -19.17
N LEU A 675 53.25 -18.90 -19.39
CA LEU A 675 52.83 -17.51 -19.52
C LEU A 675 52.68 -16.86 -18.13
N PRO A 676 53.04 -15.57 -18.00
CA PRO A 676 52.90 -14.85 -16.73
C PRO A 676 51.43 -14.73 -16.30
N GLU A 677 51.17 -14.66 -14.99
CA GLU A 677 49.84 -14.33 -14.46
C GLU A 677 49.53 -12.86 -14.74
N ASP A 678 48.29 -12.56 -15.19
CA ASP A 678 47.85 -11.18 -15.34
C ASP A 678 47.65 -10.53 -13.97
N PHE A 679 48.18 -9.33 -13.77
CA PHE A 679 48.01 -8.55 -12.55
C PHE A 679 47.60 -7.11 -12.87
N LEU A 680 46.83 -6.49 -11.97
CA LEU A 680 46.26 -5.16 -12.17
C LEU A 680 47.25 -4.02 -11.89
N TYR A 681 48.12 -4.20 -10.89
CA TYR A 681 48.89 -3.09 -10.32
C TYR A 681 50.35 -3.10 -10.76
N GLY A 682 50.61 -2.62 -11.98
CA GLY A 682 51.95 -2.27 -12.45
C GLY A 682 52.38 -0.86 -12.04
N LYS A 683 53.68 -0.52 -12.25
CA LYS A 683 54.27 0.79 -11.95
C LYS A 683 53.61 1.98 -12.65
N THR A 684 53.00 1.74 -13.81
CA THR A 684 52.37 2.77 -14.65
C THR A 684 50.85 2.86 -14.48
N THR A 685 50.26 2.03 -13.62
CA THR A 685 48.80 1.96 -13.43
C THR A 685 48.32 3.23 -12.73
N LYS A 686 47.44 3.98 -13.38
CA LYS A 686 46.80 5.19 -12.83
C LYS A 686 45.28 5.09 -12.74
N TYR A 687 44.68 4.18 -13.51
CA TYR A 687 43.24 3.97 -13.56
C TYR A 687 42.92 2.49 -13.76
N LEU A 688 41.72 2.10 -13.35
CA LEU A 688 41.20 0.74 -13.43
C LEU A 688 39.74 0.76 -13.90
N THR A 689 39.34 -0.13 -14.80
CA THR A 689 37.93 -0.27 -15.19
C THR A 689 37.18 -1.13 -14.18
N TYR A 690 35.87 -0.95 -14.06
CA TYR A 690 35.08 -1.82 -13.16
C TYR A 690 35.09 -3.27 -13.66
N ASN A 691 35.05 -3.49 -14.98
CA ASN A 691 35.18 -4.81 -15.58
C ASN A 691 36.51 -5.50 -15.21
N ASP A 692 37.63 -4.80 -15.35
CA ASP A 692 38.96 -5.34 -14.99
C ASP A 692 39.03 -5.68 -13.50
N PHE A 693 38.54 -4.79 -12.63
CA PHE A 693 38.48 -5.04 -11.20
C PHE A 693 37.71 -6.33 -10.87
N ILE A 694 36.51 -6.50 -11.44
CA ILE A 694 35.70 -7.70 -11.21
C ILE A 694 36.45 -8.95 -11.70
N ASN A 695 36.93 -8.91 -12.94
CA ASN A 695 37.47 -10.10 -13.63
C ASN A 695 38.92 -10.45 -13.29
N LYS A 696 39.67 -9.56 -12.65
CA LYS A 696 41.09 -9.79 -12.32
C LYS A 696 41.41 -9.71 -10.83
N GLU A 697 40.58 -9.05 -10.01
CA GLU A 697 40.80 -8.95 -8.55
C GLU A 697 39.67 -9.58 -7.73
N LEU A 698 38.41 -9.19 -7.94
CA LEU A 698 37.29 -9.76 -7.17
C LEU A 698 37.12 -11.27 -7.42
N ILE A 699 37.49 -11.74 -8.61
CA ILE A 699 37.51 -13.17 -8.94
C ILE A 699 38.46 -13.97 -8.05
N LEU A 700 39.58 -13.36 -7.62
CA LEU A 700 40.56 -14.00 -6.74
C LEU A 700 39.96 -14.20 -5.35
N PHE A 701 39.21 -13.21 -4.86
CA PHE A 701 38.43 -13.38 -3.63
C PHE A 701 37.42 -14.51 -3.77
N SER A 702 36.65 -14.54 -4.86
CA SER A 702 35.59 -15.53 -5.05
C SER A 702 36.14 -16.96 -5.10
N ASN A 703 37.28 -17.17 -5.78
CA ASN A 703 37.95 -18.45 -5.79
C ASN A 703 38.54 -18.82 -4.42
N SER A 704 39.18 -17.89 -3.71
CA SER A 704 39.66 -18.15 -2.35
C SER A 704 38.53 -18.45 -1.37
N ASP A 705 37.37 -17.79 -1.54
CA ASP A 705 36.19 -18.07 -0.73
C ASP A 705 35.67 -19.49 -0.95
N ASN A 706 35.70 -19.98 -2.19
CA ASN A 706 35.43 -21.38 -2.50
C ASN A 706 36.49 -22.30 -1.88
N GLU A 707 37.79 -22.02 -2.04
CA GLU A 707 38.87 -22.83 -1.48
C GLU A 707 38.78 -22.97 0.04
N ARG A 708 38.42 -21.90 0.75
CA ARG A 708 38.29 -21.92 2.22
C ARG A 708 36.95 -22.47 2.70
N SER A 709 35.92 -22.52 1.85
CA SER A 709 34.55 -22.90 2.21
C SER A 709 34.14 -24.29 1.75
N ILE A 710 34.69 -24.79 0.65
CA ILE A 710 34.38 -26.10 0.05
C ILE A 710 35.46 -27.10 0.49
N PRO A 711 35.10 -28.26 1.09
CA PRO A 711 36.07 -29.27 1.47
C PRO A 711 36.70 -29.95 0.26
N SER A 712 37.92 -30.43 0.41
CA SER A 712 38.55 -31.29 -0.60
C SER A 712 37.85 -32.64 -0.68
N LEU A 713 37.73 -33.20 -1.89
CA LEU A 713 37.18 -34.54 -2.12
C LEU A 713 38.05 -35.63 -1.47
N VAL A 714 39.36 -35.40 -1.36
CA VAL A 714 40.33 -36.43 -0.92
C VAL A 714 40.23 -36.69 0.59
N ASP A 715 40.17 -35.63 1.39
CA ASP A 715 40.22 -35.71 2.87
C ASP A 715 38.96 -35.18 3.56
N GLY A 716 38.02 -34.59 2.83
CA GLY A 716 36.81 -34.00 3.39
C GLY A 716 37.05 -32.71 4.19
N PHE A 717 38.27 -32.15 4.18
CA PHE A 717 38.62 -31.00 5.01
C PHE A 717 38.70 -29.69 4.23
N LYS A 718 38.28 -28.62 4.91
CA LYS A 718 38.60 -27.24 4.53
C LYS A 718 40.02 -26.88 4.99
N PRO A 719 40.69 -25.91 4.36
CA PRO A 719 42.05 -25.50 4.73
C PRO A 719 42.24 -25.19 6.22
N GLY A 720 41.27 -24.54 6.87
CA GLY A 720 41.33 -24.26 8.31
C GLY A 720 41.35 -25.53 9.17
N GLN A 721 40.51 -26.51 8.85
CA GLN A 721 40.45 -27.80 9.56
C GLN A 721 41.76 -28.58 9.35
N ARG A 722 42.29 -28.59 8.13
CA ARG A 722 43.56 -29.24 7.78
C ARG A 722 44.73 -28.63 8.54
N LYS A 723 44.78 -27.29 8.66
CA LYS A 723 45.81 -26.58 9.44
C LYS A 723 45.72 -26.89 10.94
N VAL A 724 44.52 -27.00 11.50
CA VAL A 724 44.33 -27.43 12.90
C VAL A 724 44.90 -28.84 13.10
N LEU A 725 44.50 -29.81 12.27
CA LEU A 725 45.00 -31.19 12.37
C LEU A 725 46.51 -31.28 12.17
N PHE A 726 47.04 -30.59 11.16
CA PHE A 726 48.48 -30.50 10.92
C PHE A 726 49.23 -30.01 12.17
N THR A 727 48.75 -28.94 12.82
CA THR A 727 49.37 -28.43 14.05
C THR A 727 49.26 -29.42 15.20
N CYS A 728 48.12 -30.11 15.37
CA CYS A 728 47.98 -31.16 16.38
C CYS A 728 48.99 -32.30 16.17
N PHE A 729 49.12 -32.80 14.94
CA PHE A 729 50.10 -33.84 14.60
C PHE A 729 51.54 -33.35 14.77
N LYS A 730 51.83 -32.12 14.37
CA LYS A 730 53.17 -31.53 14.49
C LYS A 730 53.59 -31.28 15.94
N ARG A 731 52.65 -30.88 16.80
CA ARG A 731 52.90 -30.72 18.25
C ARG A 731 53.10 -32.06 18.94
N ASN A 732 52.44 -33.11 18.45
CA ASN A 732 52.51 -34.47 19.01
C ASN A 732 52.29 -34.52 20.55
N ASP A 733 51.46 -33.62 21.05
CA ASP A 733 51.15 -33.51 22.47
C ASP A 733 49.84 -34.27 22.76
N LYS A 734 49.91 -35.26 23.65
CA LYS A 734 48.75 -36.10 24.03
C LYS A 734 47.95 -35.51 25.19
N ARG A 735 48.39 -34.38 25.75
CA ARG A 735 47.71 -33.70 26.86
C ARG A 735 46.66 -32.74 26.33
N GLU A 736 45.62 -32.49 27.13
CA GLU A 736 44.62 -31.48 26.81
C GLU A 736 45.23 -30.06 26.82
N VAL A 737 44.88 -29.25 25.82
CA VAL A 737 45.34 -27.86 25.67
C VAL A 737 44.13 -26.96 25.52
N LYS A 738 44.17 -25.78 26.14
CA LYS A 738 43.10 -24.79 25.98
C LYS A 738 42.99 -24.38 24.51
N VAL A 739 41.76 -24.31 24.00
CA VAL A 739 41.48 -23.96 22.59
C VAL A 739 42.15 -22.65 22.16
N ALA A 740 42.20 -21.63 23.03
CA ALA A 740 42.89 -20.37 22.75
C ALA A 740 44.41 -20.55 22.55
N GLN A 741 45.05 -21.41 23.33
CA GLN A 741 46.48 -21.70 23.19
C GLN A 741 46.76 -22.52 21.92
N LEU A 742 45.89 -23.49 21.62
CA LEU A 742 45.98 -24.25 20.38
C LEU A 742 45.80 -23.34 19.16
N ALA A 743 44.85 -22.40 19.19
CA ALA A 743 44.63 -21.44 18.12
C ALA A 743 45.88 -20.57 17.85
N GLY A 744 46.55 -20.08 18.90
CA GLY A 744 47.82 -19.37 18.76
C GLY A 744 48.91 -20.21 18.08
N SER A 745 49.03 -21.49 18.46
CA SER A 745 49.98 -22.40 17.81
C SER A 745 49.58 -22.75 16.36
N VAL A 746 48.29 -22.83 16.06
CA VAL A 746 47.83 -23.02 14.67
C VAL A 746 48.21 -21.80 13.84
N ALA A 747 48.01 -20.59 14.37
CA ALA A 747 48.41 -19.35 13.69
C ALA A 747 49.90 -19.30 13.38
N GLU A 748 50.74 -19.61 14.37
CA GLU A 748 52.20 -19.62 14.25
C GLU A 748 52.72 -20.75 13.34
N MET A 749 52.37 -22.00 13.64
CA MET A 749 53.02 -23.17 13.02
C MET A 749 52.51 -23.50 11.62
N SER A 750 51.30 -23.05 11.27
CA SER A 750 50.67 -23.36 9.98
C SER A 750 50.64 -22.19 9.01
N ALA A 751 51.19 -21.03 9.39
CA ALA A 751 51.03 -19.76 8.67
C ALA A 751 49.54 -19.49 8.38
N TYR A 752 48.72 -19.43 9.42
CA TYR A 752 47.32 -19.01 9.29
C TYR A 752 47.25 -17.49 9.44
N HIS A 753 46.67 -16.81 8.45
CA HIS A 753 46.71 -15.34 8.37
C HIS A 753 45.38 -14.67 8.73
N HIS A 754 44.29 -15.42 8.92
CA HIS A 754 43.04 -14.88 9.43
C HIS A 754 43.05 -14.82 10.96
N GLY A 755 42.16 -14.00 11.54
CA GLY A 755 42.10 -13.81 12.99
C GLY A 755 41.87 -15.10 13.77
N GLU A 756 42.50 -15.22 14.93
CA GLU A 756 42.48 -16.41 15.81
C GLU A 756 41.06 -16.81 16.23
N VAL A 757 40.12 -15.86 16.28
CA VAL A 757 38.69 -16.10 16.55
C VAL A 757 38.05 -17.01 15.49
N SER A 758 38.51 -16.95 14.24
CA SER A 758 38.03 -17.84 13.18
C SER A 758 38.50 -19.28 13.40
N ILE A 759 39.70 -19.45 13.98
CA ILE A 759 40.23 -20.76 14.36
C ILE A 759 39.43 -21.32 15.54
N THR A 760 39.17 -20.51 16.58
CA THR A 760 38.41 -20.95 17.76
C THR A 760 36.97 -21.35 17.43
N GLY A 761 36.39 -20.80 16.37
CA GLY A 761 35.07 -21.17 15.83
C GLY A 761 35.02 -22.45 15.01
N ILE A 762 36.16 -23.03 14.62
CA ILE A 762 36.20 -24.36 14.00
C ILE A 762 35.79 -25.37 15.09
N PRO A 763 34.79 -26.24 14.85
CA PRO A 763 34.34 -27.18 15.87
C PRO A 763 35.43 -28.20 16.22
N PHE A 764 36.25 -27.88 17.21
CA PHE A 764 37.29 -28.76 17.77
C PHE A 764 36.71 -30.08 18.31
N LYS A 765 35.43 -30.08 18.72
CA LYS A 765 34.72 -31.23 19.30
C LYS A 765 34.48 -32.42 18.36
N ARG A 766 34.82 -32.32 17.07
CA ARG A 766 34.64 -33.42 16.09
C ARG A 766 35.93 -33.87 15.40
N ILE A 767 37.06 -33.24 15.73
CA ILE A 767 38.34 -33.44 15.04
C ILE A 767 39.34 -34.25 15.89
N LEU A 768 39.11 -34.34 17.21
CA LEU A 768 39.84 -35.20 18.14
C LEU A 768 39.08 -36.50 18.40
#